data_AF-A0A960F8H1-F1
#
_entry.id   AF-A0A960F8H1-F1
#
_cell.length_a   1.000
_cell.length_b   1.000
_cell.length_c   1.000
_cell.angle_alpha   90.00
_cell.angle_beta   90.00
_cell.angle_gamma   90.00
#
_symmetry.space_group_name_H-M   'P 1'
#
loop_
_entity.id
_entity.type
_entity.pdbx_description
1 polymer ?
#
loop_
_entity_poly.entity_id
_entity_poly.type
_entity_poly.pdbx_seq_one_letter_code
_entity_poly.pdbx_strand_id
1 'polypeptide(L)'
;MTGVRRGSLWIRTATIVAVLSALLVGVPASTDAGPVAAATSIAAMEPDPPTHSEGDLWFVPNVGQTDGVVDYVAESSDVTYFLTGGDAVIDLGTEDAEALRLDFVGGSDAPAVSESGSSGAPANNFFLGSEPEDWATGVRSAAVVTYADVYPDIDIRYRGDGAALVYDVIVHPGADPEGIAVDIGGAASLAVEDDGRLAVTTERGRTLWFAAPVTYQEIDGRRSRVESAYDLGEDGLVRFSVGEYDPAHILVIDPTVEVTTYLGGSGTDLGDAVGADSAGNIIVAGRSGSSDFPTTVGAYDRTSNGNDDVVVTKLSADGTTLLWSTYIGGGSGDYPIELQVDGSDRPVIVGYTASSGFPTTSGAYDTTYNSGNDGFVLRLASTGASLDFSTFLGGNSNDYLNDLAFDASGSIVVAGYTTSSNYPTTGGVIDTVFSGGEDGVLSKLNSSGTSLTWSTFVGGGGQDRLHGVAIDSSGNVHVAARTDSSDVSLPGAYDTTFNGGQDAAYVKLNSTASSVSYATYIGGGSTDIAYSVGVVSASEVYVTGETGGNGFPATTGAYDTTHNGGTDAWIARINPTLTGTSSLVWSTFLGGTGNDTGNEAVVDSNGYVIVAGQTGSSGLATPGAPDTTLASVDAFITTFTSSGSRAFFTYLGGSGTEVLWGIDMDSTGDIVVVGDTSSSDLPTTAGAYDTSLGGSWDILVARYSSMASLDTVTVNSTDDDADNNVGDGFCDTGQNNAAGADECTLKAAVQEANASALVDTIHFDIPTSDARYTASGTYWTINPGSTYTLSAPVTLDATTQPTYAGAPDILLNGASAAGGSDAFSITGDNVVLRGFAIASFPAAGIYIPSTSDGVVIESNYIGTNITGTAAAPHAFEGVYLDGATNVTIGGIGAGNLLSGNASAAIAADNANGVTIVGNLIGTTASGSGDLGNGWHGVNLVNTSNVTIGGTATGAGNVVVGNAGTGLRLAPVTTAVIQGNTIGLAAD
;
A
#
# COMPACT_ATOMS: atom_id res chain seq x y z
N MET A 1 36.23 26.00 29.31
CA MET A 1 35.56 27.25 28.88
C MET A 1 35.48 27.22 27.36
N THR A 2 34.24 27.19 26.84
CA THR A 2 33.77 27.46 25.45
C THR A 2 34.41 26.64 24.31
N GLY A 3 33.77 25.71 23.59
CA GLY A 3 32.36 25.27 23.54
C GLY A 3 31.51 26.02 22.51
N VAL A 4 31.50 25.57 21.24
CA VAL A 4 30.38 25.64 20.26
C VAL A 4 30.60 24.53 19.21
N ARG A 5 29.64 23.61 19.04
CA ARG A 5 29.52 22.65 17.92
C ARG A 5 28.34 23.07 17.06
N ARG A 6 28.48 22.95 15.73
CA ARG A 6 27.46 23.22 14.71
C ARG A 6 26.55 21.99 14.57
N GLY A 7 25.24 22.21 14.59
CA GLY A 7 24.22 21.28 14.10
C GLY A 7 23.98 21.54 12.60
N SER A 8 23.72 20.46 11.87
CA SER A 8 23.49 20.44 10.42
C SER A 8 22.00 20.65 10.15
N LEU A 9 21.70 21.60 9.27
CA LEU A 9 20.38 22.06 8.85
C LEU A 9 20.25 21.67 7.37
N TRP A 10 19.23 20.90 6.98
CA TRP A 10 18.89 20.69 5.57
C TRP A 10 17.55 21.39 5.27
N ILE A 11 17.65 22.67 4.90
CA ILE A 11 16.65 23.39 4.08
C ILE A 11 17.44 24.08 2.97
N ARG A 12 16.97 23.89 1.74
CA ARG A 12 17.60 24.24 0.46
C ARG A 12 18.16 25.68 0.44
N THR A 13 19.48 25.84 0.27
CA THR A 13 20.11 27.10 -0.17
C THR A 13 20.95 26.81 -1.43
N ALA A 14 20.48 27.24 -2.60
CA ALA A 14 21.25 27.13 -3.85
C ALA A 14 22.52 28.00 -3.77
N THR A 15 23.70 27.39 -3.81
CA THR A 15 24.98 28.10 -3.96
C THR A 15 25.30 28.23 -5.45
N ILE A 16 24.92 29.36 -6.07
CA ILE A 16 25.28 29.69 -7.46
C ILE A 16 26.77 30.09 -7.50
N VAL A 17 27.59 29.31 -8.22
CA VAL A 17 28.93 29.75 -8.63
C VAL A 17 28.78 30.56 -9.93
N ALA A 18 28.83 31.89 -9.81
CA ALA A 18 28.89 32.78 -10.96
C ALA A 18 30.29 32.75 -11.59
N VAL A 19 30.40 32.29 -12.85
CA VAL A 19 31.57 32.55 -13.71
C VAL A 19 31.18 33.60 -14.74
N LEU A 20 31.67 34.82 -14.53
CA LEU A 20 31.68 35.90 -15.51
C LEU A 20 32.75 35.62 -16.58
N SER A 21 32.37 35.69 -17.86
CA SER A 21 33.29 35.98 -18.96
C SER A 21 32.54 36.67 -20.08
N ALA A 22 32.73 37.98 -20.19
CA ALA A 22 32.24 38.81 -21.28
C ALA A 22 33.18 38.72 -22.49
N LEU A 23 32.62 38.62 -23.70
CA LEU A 23 33.22 39.26 -24.88
C LEU A 23 32.14 39.70 -25.87
N LEU A 24 32.06 41.02 -26.04
CA LEU A 24 31.21 41.79 -26.94
C LEU A 24 31.88 41.91 -28.32
N VAL A 25 31.17 41.63 -29.41
CA VAL A 25 31.28 42.37 -30.69
C VAL A 25 29.92 42.32 -31.41
N GLY A 26 29.26 43.48 -31.58
CA GLY A 26 28.05 43.65 -32.42
C GLY A 26 28.38 43.76 -33.92
N VAL A 27 27.45 43.71 -34.89
CA VAL A 27 26.34 44.61 -35.30
C VAL A 27 26.09 44.25 -36.81
N PRO A 28 24.99 44.59 -37.55
CA PRO A 28 23.54 44.64 -37.30
C PRO A 28 22.71 43.81 -38.33
N ALA A 29 21.38 43.88 -38.20
CA ALA A 29 20.36 43.45 -39.15
C ALA A 29 20.36 44.23 -40.49
N SER A 30 19.84 43.61 -41.56
CA SER A 30 19.29 44.30 -42.73
C SER A 30 18.00 43.64 -43.22
N THR A 31 16.96 44.48 -43.31
CA THR A 31 15.69 44.31 -44.02
C THR A 31 15.87 44.37 -45.54
N ASP A 32 15.13 43.57 -46.31
CA ASP A 32 14.31 44.11 -47.42
C ASP A 32 13.35 43.07 -48.03
N ALA A 33 12.20 43.57 -48.49
CA ALA A 33 11.05 42.82 -48.96
C ALA A 33 10.82 42.95 -50.49
N GLY A 34 10.50 41.80 -51.12
CA GLY A 34 9.59 41.63 -52.29
C GLY A 34 10.09 41.94 -53.71
N PRO A 35 9.30 41.71 -54.78
CA PRO A 35 8.34 40.61 -55.05
C PRO A 35 8.52 40.00 -56.47
N VAL A 36 7.57 39.13 -56.90
CA VAL A 36 7.07 38.85 -58.29
C VAL A 36 7.08 37.36 -58.73
N ALA A 37 5.91 36.74 -58.52
CA ALA A 37 5.01 36.05 -59.46
C ALA A 37 5.43 34.84 -60.34
N ALA A 38 4.81 33.71 -60.01
CA ALA A 38 3.90 32.86 -60.79
C ALA A 38 4.32 32.28 -62.16
N ALA A 39 4.39 30.94 -62.20
CA ALA A 39 3.73 30.13 -63.24
C ALA A 39 3.39 28.72 -62.72
N THR A 40 2.15 28.33 -62.96
CA THR A 40 1.43 27.08 -62.66
C THR A 40 1.91 25.86 -63.46
N SER A 41 1.92 24.67 -62.84
CA SER A 41 1.42 23.43 -63.47
C SER A 41 0.86 22.47 -62.43
N ILE A 42 -0.37 22.02 -62.68
CA ILE A 42 -1.17 21.11 -61.87
C ILE A 42 -0.91 19.68 -62.37
N ALA A 43 -0.57 18.74 -61.48
CA ALA A 43 -0.83 17.30 -61.66
C ALA A 43 -0.69 16.54 -60.33
N ALA A 44 -1.82 15.94 -59.91
CA ALA A 44 -2.02 14.78 -59.04
C ALA A 44 -1.31 14.72 -57.66
N MET A 45 -2.12 14.97 -56.63
CA MET A 45 -1.91 14.64 -55.23
C MET A 45 -2.10 13.14 -55.06
N GLU A 46 -1.06 12.40 -54.65
CA GLU A 46 -1.25 11.11 -53.97
C GLU A 46 -1.80 11.40 -52.57
N PRO A 47 -2.76 10.62 -52.06
CA PRO A 47 -3.22 10.78 -50.69
C PRO A 47 -2.16 10.21 -49.74
N ASP A 48 -1.72 11.02 -48.79
CA ASP A 48 -1.02 10.54 -47.60
C ASP A 48 -1.88 9.44 -46.91
N PRO A 49 -1.27 8.36 -46.41
CA PRO A 49 -2.00 7.37 -45.63
C PRO A 49 -2.59 8.03 -44.36
N PRO A 50 -3.76 7.56 -43.88
CA PRO A 50 -4.45 8.14 -42.74
C PRO A 50 -3.59 8.01 -41.48
N THR A 51 -3.36 9.13 -40.81
CA THR A 51 -2.71 9.23 -39.50
C THR A 51 -3.56 8.51 -38.45
N HIS A 52 -3.04 7.40 -37.90
CA HIS A 52 -3.57 6.71 -36.73
C HIS A 52 -3.36 7.58 -35.47
N SER A 53 -4.25 7.49 -34.47
CA SER A 53 -4.01 8.08 -33.15
C SER A 53 -2.90 7.30 -32.45
N GLU A 54 -1.76 7.93 -32.23
CA GLU A 54 -0.65 7.38 -31.42
C GLU A 54 -1.17 7.00 -30.03
N GLY A 55 -0.99 5.74 -29.62
CA GLY A 55 -1.29 5.27 -28.26
C GLY A 55 -1.63 3.78 -28.13
N ASP A 56 -2.51 3.24 -28.98
CA ASP A 56 -3.04 1.88 -28.80
C ASP A 56 -2.58 0.91 -29.91
N LEU A 57 -2.01 -0.25 -29.54
CA LEU A 57 -1.67 -1.32 -30.47
C LEU A 57 -2.93 -2.10 -30.91
N TRP A 58 -3.33 -1.94 -32.18
CA TRP A 58 -4.50 -2.61 -32.76
C TRP A 58 -4.10 -3.73 -33.72
N PHE A 59 -4.61 -4.93 -33.51
CA PHE A 59 -4.36 -6.09 -34.36
C PHE A 59 -5.29 -6.10 -35.56
N VAL A 60 -4.72 -5.96 -36.76
CA VAL A 60 -5.46 -6.00 -38.03
C VAL A 60 -5.36 -7.38 -38.65
N PRO A 61 -6.48 -8.07 -38.93
CA PRO A 61 -6.46 -9.36 -39.61
C PRO A 61 -5.72 -9.29 -40.96
N ASN A 62 -4.95 -10.32 -41.28
CA ASN A 62 -4.31 -10.45 -42.58
C ASN A 62 -5.34 -10.84 -43.65
N VAL A 63 -5.64 -9.89 -44.51
CA VAL A 63 -6.52 -10.02 -45.68
C VAL A 63 -5.73 -10.07 -46.99
N GLY A 64 -4.41 -10.27 -46.91
CA GLY A 64 -3.47 -10.31 -48.04
C GLY A 64 -2.54 -9.11 -48.11
N GLN A 65 -2.47 -8.28 -47.06
CA GLN A 65 -1.56 -7.11 -46.99
C GLN A 65 -0.11 -7.49 -46.68
N THR A 66 0.14 -8.68 -46.12
CA THR A 66 1.47 -9.21 -45.81
C THR A 66 1.58 -10.69 -46.18
N ASP A 67 2.69 -11.35 -45.84
CA ASP A 67 2.90 -12.79 -46.09
C ASP A 67 1.74 -13.62 -45.54
N GLY A 68 1.33 -14.65 -46.29
CA GLY A 68 0.16 -15.47 -45.97
C GLY A 68 0.32 -16.36 -44.73
N VAL A 69 1.51 -16.41 -44.13
CA VAL A 69 1.74 -17.08 -42.83
C VAL A 69 1.34 -16.22 -41.63
N VAL A 70 1.16 -14.91 -41.82
CA VAL A 70 0.75 -13.97 -40.77
C VAL A 70 -0.76 -13.99 -40.62
N ASP A 71 -1.25 -14.09 -39.39
CA ASP A 71 -2.68 -14.00 -39.07
C ASP A 71 -3.10 -12.56 -38.80
N TYR A 72 -2.30 -11.83 -38.02
CA TYR A 72 -2.56 -10.43 -37.64
C TYR A 72 -1.29 -9.59 -37.73
N VAL A 73 -1.48 -8.33 -38.11
CA VAL A 73 -0.43 -7.29 -38.12
C VAL A 73 -0.84 -6.22 -37.13
N ALA A 74 0.10 -5.77 -36.29
CA ALA A 74 -0.07 -4.56 -35.51
C ALA A 74 1.17 -3.66 -35.70
N GLU A 75 0.98 -2.35 -35.73
CA GLU A 75 2.04 -1.39 -36.04
C GLU A 75 2.07 -0.31 -34.95
N SER A 76 3.28 -0.01 -34.45
CA SER A 76 3.60 1.19 -33.68
C SER A 76 4.54 2.10 -34.49
N SER A 77 5.01 3.23 -33.93
CA SER A 77 5.78 4.24 -34.68
C SER A 77 7.03 3.67 -35.38
N ASP A 78 7.73 2.75 -34.73
CA ASP A 78 9.02 2.21 -35.19
C ASP A 78 9.10 0.66 -35.16
N VAL A 79 8.02 -0.03 -34.77
CA VAL A 79 7.99 -1.49 -34.64
C VAL A 79 6.75 -2.07 -35.33
N THR A 80 6.94 -3.12 -36.11
CA THR A 80 5.83 -3.92 -36.67
C THR A 80 5.79 -5.27 -35.98
N TYR A 81 4.60 -5.65 -35.53
CA TYR A 81 4.33 -6.93 -34.90
C TYR A 81 3.56 -7.83 -35.86
N PHE A 82 4.03 -9.04 -36.05
CA PHE A 82 3.33 -10.08 -36.81
C PHE A 82 2.98 -11.24 -35.89
N LEU A 83 1.71 -11.60 -35.81
CA LEU A 83 1.27 -12.78 -35.11
C LEU A 83 1.08 -13.94 -36.10
N THR A 84 1.69 -15.09 -35.82
CA THR A 84 1.75 -16.24 -36.74
C THR A 84 1.53 -17.54 -35.97
N GLY A 85 0.32 -18.12 -36.03
CA GLY A 85 0.07 -19.46 -35.50
C GLY A 85 0.39 -19.65 -34.02
N GLY A 86 0.23 -18.61 -33.20
CA GLY A 86 0.57 -18.63 -31.77
C GLY A 86 1.93 -18.00 -31.42
N ASP A 87 2.79 -17.77 -32.41
CA ASP A 87 4.08 -17.08 -32.26
C ASP A 87 3.96 -15.56 -32.54
N ALA A 88 4.99 -14.80 -32.18
CA ALA A 88 5.10 -13.39 -32.50
C ALA A 88 6.46 -13.03 -33.13
N VAL A 89 6.45 -12.20 -34.17
CA VAL A 89 7.64 -11.54 -34.72
C VAL A 89 7.57 -10.05 -34.40
N ILE A 90 8.62 -9.54 -33.79
CA ILE A 90 8.84 -8.13 -33.46
C ILE A 90 9.88 -7.58 -34.44
N ASP A 91 9.43 -6.86 -35.47
CA ASP A 91 10.30 -6.21 -36.46
C ASP A 91 10.59 -4.77 -36.03
N LEU A 92 11.86 -4.46 -35.74
CA LEU A 92 12.29 -3.20 -35.12
C LEU A 92 12.64 -2.08 -36.12
N GLY A 93 12.24 -2.19 -37.40
CA GLY A 93 12.21 -1.06 -38.34
C GLY A 93 13.36 -0.95 -39.36
N THR A 94 13.24 0.04 -40.27
CA THR A 94 13.59 -0.06 -41.70
C THR A 94 15.00 0.37 -42.16
N GLU A 95 15.86 0.92 -41.31
CA GLU A 95 17.23 1.27 -41.77
C GLU A 95 18.18 0.06 -41.81
N ASP A 96 17.88 -1.03 -41.11
CA ASP A 96 18.64 -2.29 -41.13
C ASP A 96 17.76 -3.42 -40.54
N ALA A 97 17.31 -4.39 -41.34
CA ALA A 97 16.39 -5.46 -40.93
C ALA A 97 16.86 -6.24 -39.68
N GLU A 98 16.28 -5.95 -38.51
CA GLU A 98 16.50 -6.63 -37.23
C GLU A 98 15.14 -7.02 -36.64
N ALA A 99 14.91 -8.32 -36.49
CA ALA A 99 13.66 -8.86 -35.97
C ALA A 99 13.94 -9.87 -34.86
N LEU A 100 13.13 -9.83 -33.81
CA LEU A 100 13.06 -10.87 -32.79
C LEU A 100 11.85 -11.74 -33.04
N ARG A 101 11.99 -13.04 -32.80
CA ARG A 101 10.92 -14.02 -32.99
C ARG A 101 10.71 -14.78 -31.70
N LEU A 102 9.52 -14.68 -31.13
CA LEU A 102 9.08 -15.43 -29.96
C LEU A 102 8.37 -16.68 -30.47
N ASP A 103 9.09 -17.80 -30.45
CA ASP A 103 8.62 -19.11 -30.91
C ASP A 103 8.24 -19.99 -29.72
N PHE A 104 6.95 -20.34 -29.60
CA PHE A 104 6.46 -21.28 -28.59
C PHE A 104 6.79 -22.72 -29.01
N VAL A 105 8.00 -23.15 -28.67
CA VAL A 105 8.56 -24.43 -29.11
C VAL A 105 7.72 -25.60 -28.61
N GLY A 106 7.33 -26.47 -29.54
CA GLY A 106 6.49 -27.63 -29.24
C GLY A 106 4.99 -27.33 -29.21
N GLY A 107 4.60 -26.07 -29.44
CA GLY A 107 3.21 -25.68 -29.63
C GLY A 107 2.61 -26.17 -30.95
N SER A 108 1.30 -26.01 -31.08
CA SER A 108 0.52 -26.33 -32.27
C SER A 108 0.91 -25.41 -33.44
N ASP A 109 1.13 -25.97 -34.63
CA ASP A 109 1.39 -25.18 -35.85
C ASP A 109 0.12 -24.47 -36.41
N ALA A 110 -1.06 -24.74 -35.84
CA ALA A 110 -2.34 -24.19 -36.31
C ALA A 110 -3.38 -24.07 -35.17
N PRO A 111 -3.10 -23.27 -34.13
CA PRO A 111 -4.05 -23.03 -33.04
C PRO A 111 -5.31 -22.32 -33.54
N ALA A 112 -6.42 -22.54 -32.84
CA ALA A 112 -7.65 -21.83 -33.15
C ALA A 112 -7.52 -20.38 -32.68
N VAL A 113 -7.69 -19.42 -33.58
CA VAL A 113 -7.54 -17.99 -33.24
C VAL A 113 -8.89 -17.30 -33.08
N SER A 114 -8.99 -16.41 -32.10
CA SER A 114 -10.16 -15.57 -31.85
C SER A 114 -9.76 -14.13 -31.52
N GLU A 115 -10.66 -13.19 -31.76
CA GLU A 115 -10.43 -11.75 -31.58
C GLU A 115 -11.49 -11.13 -30.65
N SER A 116 -11.09 -10.12 -29.86
CA SER A 116 -12.02 -9.36 -29.03
C SER A 116 -11.65 -7.88 -28.89
N GLY A 117 -12.52 -7.09 -28.27
CA GLY A 117 -12.25 -5.66 -28.00
C GLY A 117 -12.39 -4.72 -29.21
N SER A 118 -13.07 -5.10 -30.29
CA SER A 118 -13.19 -4.29 -31.52
C SER A 118 -14.06 -3.01 -31.40
N SER A 119 -14.51 -2.64 -30.19
CA SER A 119 -15.35 -1.46 -29.98
C SER A 119 -14.50 -0.20 -29.96
N GLY A 120 -14.69 0.67 -30.97
CA GLY A 120 -13.86 1.88 -31.14
C GLY A 120 -12.63 1.66 -32.03
N ALA A 121 -12.36 0.41 -32.43
CA ALA A 121 -11.26 0.07 -33.32
C ALA A 121 -11.35 0.79 -34.67
N PRO A 122 -10.22 1.23 -35.24
CA PRO A 122 -10.19 1.83 -36.57
C PRO A 122 -10.64 0.83 -37.65
N ALA A 123 -11.24 1.36 -38.72
CA ALA A 123 -11.57 0.58 -39.90
C ALA A 123 -10.48 0.76 -40.97
N ASN A 124 -9.87 -0.35 -41.38
CA ASN A 124 -8.76 -0.35 -42.33
C ASN A 124 -9.25 -0.69 -43.74
N ASN A 125 -8.61 -0.06 -44.74
CA ASN A 125 -8.88 -0.32 -46.15
C ASN A 125 -7.57 -0.64 -46.86
N PHE A 126 -7.49 -1.83 -47.44
CA PHE A 126 -6.33 -2.34 -48.16
C PHE A 126 -6.67 -2.44 -49.64
N PHE A 127 -6.04 -1.61 -50.46
CA PHE A 127 -6.18 -1.61 -51.91
C PHE A 127 -5.09 -2.49 -52.52
N LEU A 128 -5.26 -3.81 -52.40
CA LEU A 128 -4.27 -4.79 -52.84
C LEU A 128 -4.26 -4.88 -54.37
N GLY A 129 -3.24 -4.30 -55.01
CA GLY A 129 -3.10 -4.33 -56.47
C GLY A 129 -4.07 -3.41 -57.23
N SER A 130 -4.08 -3.55 -58.57
CA SER A 130 -4.81 -2.65 -59.47
C SER A 130 -6.26 -3.05 -59.74
N GLU A 131 -6.67 -4.26 -59.38
CA GLU A 131 -8.02 -4.77 -59.64
C GLU A 131 -8.91 -4.58 -58.40
N PRO A 132 -10.08 -3.92 -58.50
CA PRO A 132 -10.94 -3.66 -57.33
C PRO A 132 -11.48 -4.89 -56.61
N GLU A 133 -11.41 -6.06 -57.23
CA GLU A 133 -11.82 -7.34 -56.63
C GLU A 133 -10.83 -7.88 -55.59
N ASP A 134 -9.59 -7.38 -55.60
CA ASP A 134 -8.55 -7.70 -54.63
C ASP A 134 -8.56 -6.72 -53.43
N TRP A 135 -9.41 -5.69 -53.46
CA TRP A 135 -9.49 -4.68 -52.39
C TRP A 135 -10.30 -5.18 -51.18
N ALA A 136 -9.72 -5.06 -49.99
CA ALA A 136 -10.40 -5.32 -48.72
C ALA A 136 -10.75 -3.99 -48.06
N THR A 137 -12.04 -3.73 -47.79
CA THR A 137 -12.48 -2.46 -47.20
C THR A 137 -13.26 -2.71 -45.91
N GLY A 138 -13.11 -1.81 -44.93
CA GLY A 138 -13.78 -1.90 -43.63
C GLY A 138 -13.30 -3.05 -42.75
N VAL A 139 -12.02 -3.47 -42.90
CA VAL A 139 -11.40 -4.49 -42.06
C VAL A 139 -11.27 -3.93 -40.65
N ARG A 140 -11.94 -4.55 -39.68
CA ARG A 140 -11.92 -4.09 -38.28
C ARG A 140 -10.71 -4.67 -37.56
N SER A 141 -10.05 -3.83 -36.77
CA SER A 141 -9.03 -4.30 -35.85
C SER A 141 -9.63 -4.86 -34.56
N ALA A 142 -8.81 -5.59 -33.82
CA ALA A 142 -9.08 -6.10 -32.48
C ALA A 142 -8.07 -5.55 -31.47
N ALA A 143 -8.49 -5.40 -30.21
CA ALA A 143 -7.60 -5.01 -29.13
C ALA A 143 -6.84 -6.22 -28.56
N VAL A 144 -7.43 -7.42 -28.71
CA VAL A 144 -6.91 -8.67 -28.17
C VAL A 144 -7.06 -9.78 -29.20
N VAL A 145 -6.01 -10.58 -29.36
CA VAL A 145 -6.00 -11.80 -30.16
C VAL A 145 -5.62 -12.98 -29.26
N THR A 146 -6.44 -14.02 -29.25
CA THR A 146 -6.18 -15.24 -28.45
C THR A 146 -6.01 -16.42 -29.37
N TYR A 147 -4.86 -17.09 -29.26
CA TYR A 147 -4.58 -18.38 -29.87
C TYR A 147 -4.85 -19.47 -28.84
N ALA A 148 -5.90 -20.24 -29.08
CA ALA A 148 -6.31 -21.31 -28.20
C ALA A 148 -5.59 -22.62 -28.50
N ASP A 149 -5.32 -23.40 -27.45
CA ASP A 149 -4.63 -24.69 -27.53
C ASP A 149 -3.27 -24.61 -28.27
N VAL A 150 -2.47 -23.56 -27.97
CA VAL A 150 -1.09 -23.49 -28.45
C VAL A 150 -0.29 -24.65 -27.86
N TYR A 151 -0.46 -24.92 -26.56
CA TYR A 151 -0.20 -26.25 -26.00
C TYR A 151 -1.54 -26.87 -25.58
N PRO A 152 -1.63 -28.20 -25.34
CA PRO A 152 -2.89 -28.80 -24.90
C PRO A 152 -3.47 -28.08 -23.68
N ASP A 153 -4.66 -27.50 -23.84
CA ASP A 153 -5.36 -26.74 -22.80
C ASP A 153 -4.57 -25.50 -22.30
N ILE A 154 -3.69 -24.91 -23.14
CA ILE A 154 -2.97 -23.66 -22.86
C ILE A 154 -3.11 -22.69 -24.04
N ASP A 155 -3.65 -21.51 -23.76
CA ASP A 155 -3.82 -20.44 -24.74
C ASP A 155 -2.70 -19.39 -24.61
N ILE A 156 -2.36 -18.75 -25.72
CA ILE A 156 -1.53 -17.54 -25.74
C ILE A 156 -2.40 -16.36 -26.17
N ARG A 157 -2.50 -15.35 -25.30
CA ARG A 157 -3.32 -14.17 -25.54
C ARG A 157 -2.43 -12.95 -25.73
N TYR A 158 -2.47 -12.35 -26.91
CA TYR A 158 -1.76 -11.12 -27.24
C TYR A 158 -2.66 -9.89 -27.07
N ARG A 159 -2.09 -8.82 -26.52
CA ARG A 159 -2.71 -7.51 -26.37
C ARG A 159 -1.66 -6.40 -26.48
N GLY A 160 -2.11 -5.17 -26.66
CA GLY A 160 -1.26 -3.99 -26.54
C GLY A 160 -1.11 -3.56 -25.07
N ASP A 161 0.07 -3.14 -24.69
CA ASP A 161 0.33 -2.26 -23.55
C ASP A 161 0.95 -0.97 -24.10
N GLY A 162 0.12 0.05 -24.29
CA GLY A 162 0.42 1.18 -25.18
C GLY A 162 0.86 0.70 -26.57
N ALA A 163 2.11 1.04 -26.95
CA ALA A 163 2.73 0.68 -28.21
C ALA A 163 3.46 -0.68 -28.21
N ALA A 164 3.59 -1.34 -27.05
CA ALA A 164 4.31 -2.60 -26.90
C ALA A 164 3.37 -3.81 -27.03
N LEU A 165 3.87 -4.89 -27.62
CA LEU A 165 3.18 -6.19 -27.62
C LEU A 165 3.43 -6.89 -26.29
N VAL A 166 2.35 -7.25 -25.61
CA VAL A 166 2.39 -8.11 -24.42
C VAL A 166 1.58 -9.38 -24.67
N TYR A 167 1.89 -10.43 -23.91
CA TYR A 167 1.19 -11.70 -24.00
C TYR A 167 0.93 -12.28 -22.62
N ASP A 168 -0.24 -12.91 -22.46
CA ASP A 168 -0.57 -13.71 -21.29
C ASP A 168 -0.56 -15.19 -21.71
N VAL A 169 0.00 -16.06 -20.86
CA VAL A 169 -0.19 -17.51 -20.99
C VAL A 169 -1.37 -17.90 -20.10
N ILE A 170 -2.41 -18.46 -20.70
CA ILE A 170 -3.62 -18.90 -20.01
C ILE A 170 -3.59 -20.42 -19.94
N VAL A 171 -3.30 -20.95 -18.77
CA VAL A 171 -3.20 -22.38 -18.50
C VAL A 171 -4.56 -22.83 -17.95
N HIS A 172 -5.33 -23.57 -18.75
CA HIS A 172 -6.65 -24.06 -18.35
C HIS A 172 -6.54 -25.24 -17.37
N PRO A 173 -7.61 -25.56 -16.62
CA PRO A 173 -7.58 -26.61 -15.61
C PRO A 173 -7.00 -27.94 -16.09
N GLY A 174 -5.99 -28.43 -15.37
CA GLY A 174 -5.29 -29.69 -15.60
C GLY A 174 -4.16 -29.63 -16.64
N ALA A 175 -3.89 -28.48 -17.24
CA ALA A 175 -2.76 -28.27 -18.14
C ALA A 175 -1.43 -28.13 -17.39
N ASP A 176 -0.31 -28.46 -18.05
CA ASP A 176 1.03 -28.43 -17.45
C ASP A 176 1.84 -27.21 -17.95
N PRO A 177 2.05 -26.19 -17.12
CA PRO A 177 2.78 -24.99 -17.50
C PRO A 177 4.29 -25.23 -17.67
N GLU A 178 4.87 -26.28 -17.07
CA GLU A 178 6.31 -26.57 -17.20
C GLU A 178 6.67 -27.01 -18.63
N GLY A 179 5.67 -27.39 -19.43
CA GLY A 179 5.84 -27.75 -20.84
C GLY A 179 6.06 -26.56 -21.77
N ILE A 180 5.84 -25.33 -21.30
CA ILE A 180 5.96 -24.12 -22.12
C ILE A 180 7.43 -23.74 -22.26
N ALA A 181 7.89 -23.58 -23.50
CA ALA A 181 9.24 -23.15 -23.79
C ALA A 181 9.24 -22.17 -24.97
N VAL A 182 9.86 -21.01 -24.77
CA VAL A 182 9.95 -19.94 -25.76
C VAL A 182 11.37 -19.86 -26.29
N ASP A 183 11.56 -20.05 -27.59
CA ASP A 183 12.79 -19.69 -28.29
C ASP A 183 12.70 -18.23 -28.73
N ILE A 184 13.73 -17.43 -28.44
CA ILE A 184 13.79 -16.02 -28.81
C ILE A 184 14.82 -15.85 -29.93
N GLY A 185 14.37 -16.15 -31.15
CA GLY A 185 15.17 -16.04 -32.36
C GLY A 185 15.57 -14.59 -32.66
N GLY A 186 16.81 -14.37 -33.11
CA GLY A 186 17.36 -13.04 -33.39
C GLY A 186 18.08 -12.37 -32.21
N ALA A 187 18.03 -12.99 -31.02
CA ALA A 187 18.85 -12.58 -29.87
C ALA A 187 20.30 -13.06 -30.01
N ALA A 188 21.27 -12.20 -29.74
CA ALA A 188 22.67 -12.58 -29.52
C ALA A 188 22.92 -13.18 -28.13
N SER A 189 22.17 -12.74 -27.12
CA SER A 189 22.24 -13.31 -25.78
C SER A 189 20.94 -13.11 -25.00
N LEU A 190 20.64 -14.09 -24.16
CA LEU A 190 19.58 -14.06 -23.17
C LEU A 190 20.20 -14.15 -21.78
N ALA A 191 19.67 -13.40 -20.83
CA ALA A 191 20.03 -13.50 -19.42
C ALA A 191 18.80 -13.25 -18.55
N VAL A 192 18.66 -14.01 -17.47
CA VAL A 192 17.73 -13.68 -16.39
C VAL A 192 18.56 -12.95 -15.34
N GLU A 193 18.19 -11.71 -15.05
CA GLU A 193 18.89 -10.88 -14.06
C GLU A 193 18.49 -11.28 -12.63
N ASP A 194 19.23 -10.78 -11.64
CA ASP A 194 18.97 -11.07 -10.22
C ASP A 194 17.59 -10.54 -9.75
N ASP A 195 17.00 -9.60 -10.49
CA ASP A 195 15.66 -9.05 -10.27
C ASP A 195 14.53 -9.85 -10.96
N GLY A 196 14.88 -10.98 -11.59
CA GLY A 196 13.95 -11.87 -12.27
C GLY A 196 13.51 -11.41 -13.66
N ARG A 197 13.98 -10.26 -14.17
CA ARG A 197 13.72 -9.81 -15.54
C ARG A 197 14.51 -10.64 -16.55
N LEU A 198 13.96 -10.80 -17.74
CA LEU A 198 14.65 -11.40 -18.88
C LEU A 198 15.21 -10.31 -19.80
N ALA A 199 16.54 -10.26 -19.90
CA ALA A 199 17.29 -9.44 -20.83
C ALA A 199 17.44 -10.15 -22.17
N VAL A 200 16.90 -9.55 -23.24
CA VAL A 200 17.02 -10.03 -24.63
C VAL A 200 17.90 -9.07 -25.41
N THR A 201 19.17 -9.43 -25.60
CA THR A 201 20.11 -8.61 -26.37
C THR A 201 20.17 -9.08 -27.82
N THR A 202 19.89 -8.20 -28.77
CA THR A 202 19.91 -8.47 -30.21
C THR A 202 21.34 -8.57 -30.76
N GLU A 203 21.50 -9.08 -31.98
CA GLU A 203 22.81 -9.21 -32.65
C GLU A 203 23.60 -7.90 -32.77
N ARG A 204 22.93 -6.75 -32.75
CA ARG A 204 23.56 -5.43 -32.84
C ARG A 204 23.77 -4.77 -31.48
N GLY A 205 23.44 -5.47 -30.38
CA GLY A 205 23.69 -5.03 -29.02
C GLY A 205 22.59 -4.14 -28.42
N ARG A 206 21.39 -4.12 -28.99
CA ARG A 206 20.21 -3.51 -28.35
C ARG A 206 19.66 -4.51 -27.35
N THR A 207 19.39 -4.10 -26.11
CA THR A 207 18.76 -4.97 -25.10
C THR A 207 17.30 -4.57 -24.92
N LEU A 208 16.39 -5.54 -25.03
CA LEU A 208 14.99 -5.43 -24.62
C LEU A 208 14.80 -6.14 -23.29
N TRP A 209 13.95 -5.60 -22.43
CA TRP A 209 13.70 -6.12 -21.08
C TRP A 209 12.27 -6.64 -20.99
N PHE A 210 12.11 -7.85 -20.50
CA PHE A 210 10.82 -8.45 -20.14
C PHE A 210 10.74 -8.53 -18.62
N ALA A 211 9.63 -8.04 -18.04
CA ALA A 211 9.45 -8.04 -16.59
C ALA A 211 9.40 -9.48 -16.06
N ALA A 212 9.79 -9.67 -14.80
CA ALA A 212 9.56 -10.93 -14.11
C ALA A 212 8.06 -11.31 -14.22
N PRO A 213 7.73 -12.58 -14.47
CA PRO A 213 6.34 -12.98 -14.63
C PRO A 213 5.56 -12.77 -13.33
N VAL A 214 4.39 -12.14 -13.46
CA VAL A 214 3.37 -12.08 -12.43
C VAL A 214 2.36 -13.17 -12.75
N THR A 215 2.39 -14.25 -11.97
CA THR A 215 1.44 -15.35 -12.13
C THR A 215 0.33 -15.25 -11.09
N TYR A 216 -0.90 -15.51 -11.50
CA TYR A 216 -2.04 -15.51 -10.60
C TYR A 216 -3.13 -16.49 -11.05
N GLN A 217 -3.96 -16.92 -10.09
CA GLN A 217 -5.23 -17.60 -10.35
C GLN A 217 -6.39 -16.66 -9.96
N GLU A 218 -7.48 -16.72 -10.72
CA GLU A 218 -8.71 -16.01 -10.38
C GLU A 218 -9.77 -17.02 -9.94
N ILE A 219 -10.10 -17.02 -8.65
CA ILE A 219 -11.07 -17.92 -8.03
C ILE A 219 -12.10 -17.07 -7.27
N ASP A 220 -13.39 -17.28 -7.57
CA ASP A 220 -14.50 -16.51 -6.99
C ASP A 220 -14.39 -14.98 -7.09
N GLY A 221 -13.71 -14.47 -8.13
CA GLY A 221 -13.49 -13.04 -8.37
C GLY A 221 -12.36 -12.42 -7.55
N ARG A 222 -11.57 -13.24 -6.84
CA ARG A 222 -10.33 -12.86 -6.17
C ARG A 222 -9.13 -13.35 -6.98
N ARG A 223 -8.12 -12.49 -7.14
CA ARG A 223 -6.81 -12.88 -7.67
C ARG A 223 -5.90 -13.32 -6.51
N SER A 224 -5.34 -14.54 -6.59
CA SER A 224 -4.23 -14.96 -5.72
C SER A 224 -2.96 -15.09 -6.55
N ARG A 225 -1.84 -14.64 -5.99
CA ARG A 225 -0.55 -14.65 -6.66
C ARG A 225 0.10 -16.03 -6.50
N VAL A 226 0.56 -16.59 -7.62
CA VAL A 226 1.40 -17.78 -7.65
C VAL A 226 2.83 -17.30 -7.89
N GLU A 227 3.79 -17.79 -7.09
CA GLU A 227 5.20 -17.46 -7.32
C GLU A 227 5.61 -17.87 -8.73
N SER A 228 6.35 -17.00 -9.44
CA SER A 228 6.86 -17.34 -10.75
C SER A 228 8.15 -16.62 -11.11
N ALA A 229 8.94 -17.23 -11.98
CA ALA A 229 10.17 -16.67 -12.51
C ALA A 229 10.45 -17.18 -13.93
N TYR A 230 11.27 -16.46 -14.69
CA TYR A 230 11.88 -17.03 -15.89
C TYR A 230 12.94 -18.07 -15.50
N ASP A 231 12.95 -19.19 -16.21
CA ASP A 231 14.00 -20.20 -16.16
C ASP A 231 14.67 -20.30 -17.53
N LEU A 232 15.92 -19.83 -17.62
CA LEU A 232 16.70 -19.89 -18.85
C LEU A 232 17.51 -21.19 -18.91
N GLY A 233 17.07 -22.13 -19.75
CA GLY A 233 17.71 -23.42 -19.90
C GLY A 233 19.08 -23.36 -20.57
N GLU A 234 19.93 -24.38 -20.34
CA GLU A 234 21.23 -24.53 -21.04
C GLU A 234 21.07 -24.66 -22.56
N ASP A 235 19.87 -24.98 -23.04
CA ASP A 235 19.50 -25.05 -24.45
C ASP A 235 19.14 -23.69 -25.07
N GLY A 236 19.11 -22.62 -24.28
CA GLY A 236 18.79 -21.26 -24.71
C GLY A 236 17.28 -20.97 -24.77
N LEU A 237 16.43 -21.91 -24.33
CA LEU A 237 14.98 -21.71 -24.27
C LEU A 237 14.59 -21.05 -22.94
N VAL A 238 13.69 -20.08 -23.01
CA VAL A 238 13.07 -19.42 -21.86
C VAL A 238 11.86 -20.24 -21.44
N ARG A 239 11.82 -20.63 -20.17
CA ARG A 239 10.70 -21.34 -19.53
C ARG A 239 10.17 -20.53 -18.36
N PHE A 240 9.08 -21.01 -17.77
CA PHE A 240 8.51 -20.43 -16.56
C PHE A 240 8.65 -21.44 -15.42
N SER A 241 9.27 -21.02 -14.32
CA SER A 241 9.11 -21.70 -13.04
C SER A 241 7.84 -21.14 -12.41
N VAL A 242 6.94 -22.02 -11.98
CA VAL A 242 5.70 -21.66 -11.28
C VAL A 242 5.68 -22.39 -9.94
N GLY A 243 5.30 -21.69 -8.86
CA GLY A 243 5.10 -22.23 -7.53
C GLY A 243 3.91 -23.20 -7.46
N GLU A 244 3.54 -23.63 -6.25
CA GLU A 244 2.33 -24.45 -6.09
C GLU A 244 1.06 -23.62 -6.41
N TYR A 245 0.10 -24.25 -7.09
CA TYR A 245 -1.16 -23.64 -7.52
C TYR A 245 -2.25 -24.73 -7.64
N ASP A 246 -3.53 -24.34 -7.68
CA ASP A 246 -4.64 -25.28 -7.86
C ASP A 246 -4.82 -25.65 -9.35
N PRO A 247 -4.55 -26.89 -9.79
CA PRO A 247 -4.73 -27.29 -11.18
C PRO A 247 -6.20 -27.35 -11.62
N ALA A 248 -7.19 -27.17 -10.74
CA ALA A 248 -8.61 -27.11 -11.12
C ALA A 248 -9.04 -25.74 -11.65
N HIS A 249 -8.20 -24.72 -11.54
CA HIS A 249 -8.49 -23.34 -11.92
C HIS A 249 -7.55 -22.81 -13.01
N ILE A 250 -7.99 -21.77 -13.70
CA ILE A 250 -7.15 -21.11 -14.71
C ILE A 250 -5.98 -20.43 -14.01
N LEU A 251 -4.77 -20.74 -14.46
CA LEU A 251 -3.53 -20.06 -14.07
C LEU A 251 -3.15 -19.10 -15.21
N VAL A 252 -2.95 -17.82 -14.88
CA VAL A 252 -2.51 -16.80 -15.83
C VAL A 252 -1.08 -16.43 -15.49
N ILE A 253 -0.15 -16.68 -16.41
CA ILE A 253 1.24 -16.19 -16.32
C ILE A 253 1.30 -14.91 -17.17
N ASP A 254 1.46 -13.76 -16.53
CA ASP A 254 1.59 -12.45 -17.18
C ASP A 254 3.04 -11.94 -17.08
N PRO A 255 3.85 -12.11 -18.14
CA PRO A 255 5.23 -11.63 -18.20
C PRO A 255 5.45 -10.11 -18.31
N THR A 256 4.49 -9.22 -17.98
CA THR A 256 4.68 -7.76 -18.17
C THR A 256 4.18 -6.80 -17.07
N VAL A 257 4.93 -5.69 -16.98
CA VAL A 257 5.12 -4.61 -15.99
C VAL A 257 3.89 -3.92 -15.34
N GLU A 258 4.09 -3.51 -14.08
CA GLU A 258 3.41 -2.46 -13.30
C GLU A 258 4.14 -1.10 -13.51
N VAL A 259 3.46 -0.10 -14.09
CA VAL A 259 4.00 1.17 -14.65
C VAL A 259 5.26 1.75 -13.97
N THR A 260 6.27 2.16 -14.75
CA THR A 260 7.39 3.05 -14.35
C THR A 260 7.77 3.93 -15.55
N THR A 261 7.74 5.25 -15.40
CA THR A 261 7.99 6.23 -16.47
C THR A 261 8.73 7.46 -15.93
N TYR A 262 9.43 8.16 -16.83
CA TYR A 262 9.85 9.54 -16.58
C TYR A 262 8.70 10.50 -16.91
N LEU A 263 8.78 11.72 -16.38
CA LEU A 263 7.98 12.86 -16.77
C LEU A 263 8.78 14.16 -16.56
N GLY A 264 9.20 14.80 -17.64
CA GLY A 264 10.07 15.98 -17.54
C GLY A 264 10.31 16.67 -18.88
N GLY A 265 11.07 17.77 -18.82
CA GLY A 265 11.62 18.49 -19.97
C GLY A 265 13.14 18.55 -19.90
N SER A 266 13.74 19.57 -20.51
CA SER A 266 15.21 19.70 -20.59
C SER A 266 15.90 20.23 -19.33
N GLY A 267 15.13 20.57 -18.30
CA GLY A 267 15.56 21.28 -17.10
C GLY A 267 15.65 20.41 -15.84
N THR A 268 15.05 20.91 -14.76
CA THR A 268 14.89 20.18 -13.50
C THR A 268 13.41 20.12 -13.24
N ASP A 269 12.89 18.90 -13.15
CA ASP A 269 11.49 18.57 -12.94
C ASP A 269 11.41 17.61 -11.76
N LEU A 270 10.61 17.96 -10.75
CA LEU A 270 10.59 17.26 -9.47
C LEU A 270 9.15 16.93 -9.10
N GLY A 271 8.92 15.68 -8.72
CA GLY A 271 7.61 15.14 -8.36
C GLY A 271 7.36 15.35 -6.88
N ASP A 272 6.23 15.95 -6.52
CA ASP A 272 5.94 16.27 -5.12
C ASP A 272 4.77 15.45 -4.57
N ALA A 273 3.68 15.26 -5.33
CA ALA A 273 2.51 14.50 -4.88
C ALA A 273 1.75 13.79 -6.01
N VAL A 274 1.04 12.72 -5.68
CA VAL A 274 0.31 11.88 -6.65
C VAL A 274 -1.07 11.54 -6.12
N GLY A 275 -2.02 11.32 -7.02
CA GLY A 275 -3.31 10.75 -6.69
C GLY A 275 -3.89 9.96 -7.85
N ALA A 276 -4.86 9.09 -7.57
CA ALA A 276 -5.59 8.34 -8.60
C ALA A 276 -7.02 8.87 -8.76
N ASP A 277 -7.52 8.89 -10.00
CA ASP A 277 -8.95 9.14 -10.26
C ASP A 277 -9.78 7.86 -10.16
N SER A 278 -11.11 7.99 -10.25
CA SER A 278 -12.04 6.85 -10.17
C SER A 278 -11.92 5.83 -11.32
N ALA A 279 -11.16 6.15 -12.38
CA ALA A 279 -10.83 5.24 -13.47
C ALA A 279 -9.39 4.68 -13.34
N GLY A 280 -8.70 4.94 -12.24
CA GLY A 280 -7.33 4.52 -11.99
C GLY A 280 -6.28 5.33 -12.75
N ASN A 281 -6.64 6.46 -13.38
CA ASN A 281 -5.66 7.31 -14.06
C ASN A 281 -4.80 8.05 -13.03
N ILE A 282 -3.51 8.17 -13.34
CA ILE A 282 -2.51 8.75 -12.43
C ILE A 282 -2.51 10.26 -12.60
N ILE A 283 -2.69 11.01 -11.51
CA ILE A 283 -2.59 12.47 -11.49
C ILE A 283 -1.39 12.87 -10.63
N VAL A 284 -0.44 13.56 -11.24
CA VAL A 284 0.82 14.00 -10.61
C VAL A 284 0.82 15.50 -10.47
N ALA A 285 1.22 16.00 -9.29
CA ALA A 285 1.65 17.36 -9.07
C ALA A 285 3.16 17.40 -8.81
N GLY A 286 3.84 18.34 -9.46
CA GLY A 286 5.26 18.56 -9.28
C GLY A 286 5.63 20.00 -9.63
N ARG A 287 6.93 20.30 -9.59
CA ARG A 287 7.47 21.59 -10.02
C ARG A 287 8.41 21.42 -11.20
N SER A 288 8.34 22.38 -12.12
CA SER A 288 9.14 22.35 -13.34
C SER A 288 9.83 23.68 -13.57
N GLY A 289 11.17 23.62 -13.72
CA GLY A 289 11.97 24.71 -14.28
C GLY A 289 12.19 24.58 -15.79
N SER A 290 11.60 23.57 -16.41
CA SER A 290 11.69 23.30 -17.85
C SER A 290 10.74 24.21 -18.60
N SER A 291 11.20 24.86 -19.68
CA SER A 291 10.31 25.63 -20.57
C SER A 291 9.59 24.74 -21.60
N ASP A 292 10.00 23.49 -21.67
CA ASP A 292 9.57 22.46 -22.60
C ASP A 292 8.96 21.25 -21.88
N PHE A 293 8.52 21.41 -20.62
CA PHE A 293 7.74 20.37 -19.94
C PHE A 293 6.52 20.00 -20.78
N PRO A 294 6.16 18.70 -20.87
CA PRO A 294 5.06 18.26 -21.71
C PRO A 294 3.74 18.89 -21.26
N THR A 295 3.02 19.55 -22.18
CA THR A 295 1.68 20.12 -21.95
C THR A 295 0.74 19.82 -23.10
N THR A 296 -0.57 19.75 -22.83
CA THR A 296 -1.57 19.38 -23.83
C THR A 296 -2.34 20.58 -24.39
N VAL A 297 -2.91 20.42 -25.58
CA VAL A 297 -3.79 21.43 -26.19
C VAL A 297 -5.07 21.56 -25.35
N GLY A 298 -5.41 22.78 -24.93
CA GLY A 298 -6.58 23.05 -24.10
C GLY A 298 -6.31 23.01 -22.59
N ALA A 299 -5.06 22.73 -22.19
CA ALA A 299 -4.58 22.93 -20.82
C ALA A 299 -4.76 24.40 -20.36
N TYR A 300 -4.87 24.59 -19.04
CA TYR A 300 -5.04 25.90 -18.42
C TYR A 300 -3.91 26.88 -18.79
N ASP A 301 -2.67 26.45 -18.68
CA ASP A 301 -1.48 27.16 -19.15
C ASP A 301 -0.48 26.17 -19.78
N ARG A 302 0.14 26.59 -20.88
CA ARG A 302 1.11 25.80 -21.65
C ARG A 302 2.51 26.43 -21.64
N THR A 303 2.70 27.48 -20.86
CA THR A 303 3.96 28.22 -20.79
C THR A 303 4.41 28.36 -19.34
N SER A 304 5.68 28.07 -19.10
CA SER A 304 6.35 28.42 -17.84
C SER A 304 6.44 29.95 -17.72
N ASN A 305 6.03 30.48 -16.57
CA ASN A 305 5.94 31.90 -16.26
C ASN A 305 7.01 32.36 -15.25
N GLY A 306 7.73 31.43 -14.63
CA GLY A 306 8.66 31.67 -13.53
C GLY A 306 9.96 30.87 -13.62
N ASN A 307 10.59 30.67 -12.45
CA ASN A 307 11.80 29.84 -12.33
C ASN A 307 11.44 28.36 -12.15
N ASP A 308 10.51 28.08 -11.25
CA ASP A 308 9.88 26.78 -11.03
C ASP A 308 8.37 27.05 -10.94
N ASP A 309 7.57 26.49 -11.83
CA ASP A 309 6.11 26.59 -11.78
C ASP A 309 5.52 25.23 -11.36
N VAL A 310 4.32 25.24 -10.77
CA VAL A 310 3.57 24.01 -10.53
C VAL A 310 3.22 23.40 -11.88
N VAL A 311 3.45 22.09 -12.04
CA VAL A 311 2.93 21.28 -13.12
C VAL A 311 1.94 20.28 -12.57
N VAL A 312 0.81 20.11 -13.26
CA VAL A 312 -0.16 19.06 -12.95
C VAL A 312 -0.40 18.26 -14.21
N THR A 313 -0.16 16.96 -14.11
CA THR A 313 -0.21 16.00 -15.21
C THR A 313 -1.18 14.88 -14.90
N LYS A 314 -1.95 14.44 -15.88
CA LYS A 314 -2.75 13.22 -15.82
C LYS A 314 -2.28 12.25 -16.89
N LEU A 315 -1.83 11.08 -16.47
CA LEU A 315 -1.49 9.94 -17.31
C LEU A 315 -2.65 8.93 -17.31
N SER A 316 -2.72 8.10 -18.33
CA SER A 316 -3.59 6.92 -18.32
C SER A 316 -3.20 5.96 -17.19
N ALA A 317 -4.11 5.05 -16.81
CA ALA A 317 -3.90 4.08 -15.73
C ALA A 317 -2.67 3.18 -15.92
N ASP A 318 -2.33 2.87 -17.17
CA ASP A 318 -1.16 2.11 -17.61
C ASP A 318 0.10 3.01 -17.81
N GLY A 319 -0.01 4.31 -17.57
CA GLY A 319 1.09 5.28 -17.68
C GLY A 319 1.68 5.47 -19.08
N THR A 320 1.01 4.97 -20.13
CA THR A 320 1.51 5.05 -21.52
C THR A 320 1.10 6.35 -22.21
N THR A 321 0.00 6.97 -21.79
CA THR A 321 -0.62 8.10 -22.48
C THR A 321 -0.72 9.32 -21.59
N LEU A 322 -0.20 10.46 -22.06
CA LEU A 322 -0.47 11.76 -21.46
C LEU A 322 -1.88 12.27 -21.81
N LEU A 323 -2.82 12.13 -20.87
CA LEU A 323 -4.21 12.56 -21.06
C LEU A 323 -4.33 14.09 -21.02
N TRP A 324 -3.70 14.74 -20.04
CA TRP A 324 -3.51 16.19 -20.04
C TRP A 324 -2.36 16.62 -19.14
N SER A 325 -1.77 17.80 -19.41
CA SER A 325 -0.79 18.43 -18.53
C SER A 325 -0.81 19.95 -18.70
N THR A 326 -0.62 20.67 -17.59
CA THR A 326 -0.67 22.13 -17.50
C THR A 326 0.36 22.69 -16.53
N TYR A 327 0.78 23.93 -16.77
CA TYR A 327 1.44 24.77 -15.76
C TYR A 327 0.43 25.54 -14.92
N ILE A 328 0.83 25.91 -13.69
CA ILE A 328 0.17 26.87 -12.81
C ILE A 328 1.25 27.64 -12.04
N GLY A 329 1.35 28.95 -12.27
CA GLY A 329 2.37 29.74 -11.59
C GLY A 329 2.35 31.21 -11.98
N GLY A 330 3.31 31.95 -11.42
CA GLY A 330 3.57 33.35 -11.71
C GLY A 330 5.05 33.61 -11.97
N GLY A 331 5.51 34.84 -11.76
CA GLY A 331 6.88 35.26 -12.13
C GLY A 331 8.01 34.82 -11.20
N SER A 332 7.79 33.92 -10.26
CA SER A 332 8.74 33.47 -9.22
C SER A 332 8.54 31.99 -8.93
N GLY A 333 9.18 31.43 -7.89
CA GLY A 333 9.04 30.00 -7.59
C GLY A 333 7.69 29.67 -6.96
N ASP A 334 7.03 28.64 -7.49
CA ASP A 334 5.74 28.12 -7.08
C ASP A 334 5.86 26.60 -6.85
N TYR A 335 5.57 26.15 -5.62
CA TYR A 335 5.90 24.81 -5.17
C TYR A 335 4.63 24.09 -4.72
N PRO A 336 4.16 23.05 -5.42
CA PRO A 336 3.16 22.16 -4.85
C PRO A 336 3.82 21.31 -3.75
N ILE A 337 3.03 20.89 -2.79
CA ILE A 337 3.49 19.97 -1.74
C ILE A 337 2.60 18.74 -1.67
N GLU A 338 1.28 18.91 -1.75
CA GLU A 338 0.34 17.80 -1.61
C GLU A 338 -0.80 17.90 -2.63
N LEU A 339 -1.32 16.74 -3.05
CA LEU A 339 -2.44 16.60 -3.97
C LEU A 339 -3.42 15.52 -3.47
N GLN A 340 -4.72 15.84 -3.48
CA GLN A 340 -5.75 14.80 -3.41
C GLN A 340 -6.79 14.99 -4.51
N VAL A 341 -7.36 13.87 -4.96
CA VAL A 341 -8.42 13.84 -5.97
C VAL A 341 -9.77 13.75 -5.27
N ASP A 342 -10.67 14.70 -5.54
CA ASP A 342 -12.02 14.63 -4.97
C ASP A 342 -12.89 13.57 -5.67
N GLY A 343 -14.03 13.21 -5.07
CA GLY A 343 -14.96 12.22 -5.64
C GLY A 343 -15.64 12.63 -6.96
N SER A 344 -15.21 13.72 -7.60
CA SER A 344 -15.58 14.14 -8.96
C SER A 344 -14.37 14.18 -9.91
N ASP A 345 -13.30 13.46 -9.56
CA ASP A 345 -12.03 13.34 -10.31
C ASP A 345 -11.30 14.68 -10.50
N ARG A 346 -11.47 15.62 -9.56
CA ARG A 346 -10.82 16.94 -9.61
C ARG A 346 -9.66 16.99 -8.63
N PRO A 347 -8.45 17.30 -9.09
CA PRO A 347 -7.32 17.42 -8.18
C PRO A 347 -7.36 18.74 -7.43
N VAL A 348 -7.15 18.66 -6.12
CA VAL A 348 -6.96 19.77 -5.19
C VAL A 348 -5.51 19.75 -4.75
N ILE A 349 -4.83 20.88 -4.87
CA ILE A 349 -3.40 21.01 -4.61
C ILE A 349 -3.19 22.10 -3.56
N VAL A 350 -2.29 21.83 -2.62
CA VAL A 350 -1.76 22.84 -1.70
C VAL A 350 -0.25 23.00 -1.87
N GLY A 351 0.24 24.15 -1.44
CA GLY A 351 1.66 24.43 -1.42
C GLY A 351 1.92 25.88 -1.05
N TYR A 352 3.00 26.44 -1.57
CA TYR A 352 3.38 27.82 -1.33
C TYR A 352 3.97 28.49 -2.57
N THR A 353 3.90 29.81 -2.59
CA THR A 353 4.30 30.62 -3.74
C THR A 353 5.01 31.91 -3.31
N ALA A 354 6.08 32.26 -4.01
CA ALA A 354 6.72 33.58 -3.91
C ALA A 354 6.18 34.58 -4.95
N SER A 355 5.20 34.16 -5.76
CA SER A 355 4.71 34.89 -6.93
C SER A 355 3.55 35.81 -6.58
N SER A 356 3.81 37.12 -6.60
CA SER A 356 2.72 38.13 -6.52
C SER A 356 1.68 38.05 -7.65
N GLY A 357 2.01 37.34 -8.73
CA GLY A 357 1.13 37.07 -9.88
C GLY A 357 0.56 35.66 -9.93
N PHE A 358 0.67 34.86 -8.85
CA PHE A 358 0.09 33.52 -8.79
C PHE A 358 -1.42 33.56 -9.09
N PRO A 359 -1.95 32.65 -9.91
CA PRO A 359 -3.32 32.73 -10.37
C PRO A 359 -4.31 32.49 -9.23
N THR A 360 -5.24 33.43 -9.03
CA THR A 360 -6.35 33.31 -8.09
C THR A 360 -7.69 33.51 -8.81
N THR A 361 -8.75 32.93 -8.26
CA THR A 361 -10.09 32.99 -8.85
C THR A 361 -10.98 34.05 -8.20
N SER A 362 -11.92 34.61 -8.96
CA SER A 362 -12.86 35.60 -8.42
C SER A 362 -13.74 34.99 -7.32
N GLY A 363 -13.79 35.64 -6.16
CA GLY A 363 -14.57 35.19 -5.02
C GLY A 363 -13.87 34.16 -4.12
N ALA A 364 -12.60 33.82 -4.42
CA ALA A 364 -11.72 33.08 -3.52
C ALA A 364 -11.57 33.79 -2.16
N TYR A 365 -11.17 33.01 -1.14
CA TYR A 365 -10.99 33.50 0.23
C TYR A 365 -10.02 34.69 0.31
N ASP A 366 -8.85 34.57 -0.31
CA ASP A 366 -7.89 35.65 -0.50
C ASP A 366 -7.31 35.62 -1.92
N THR A 367 -7.30 36.78 -2.57
CA THR A 367 -6.75 36.99 -3.91
C THR A 367 -5.52 37.90 -3.89
N THR A 368 -4.97 38.19 -2.71
CA THR A 368 -3.85 39.12 -2.51
C THR A 368 -2.65 38.40 -1.94
N TYR A 369 -1.53 38.48 -2.65
CA TYR A 369 -0.24 38.01 -2.14
C TYR A 369 0.27 38.95 -1.03
N ASN A 370 0.53 38.40 0.16
CA ASN A 370 0.79 39.18 1.38
C ASN A 370 2.28 39.28 1.78
N SER A 371 3.20 39.06 0.82
CA SER A 371 4.68 39.04 0.93
C SER A 371 5.27 37.76 1.54
N GLY A 372 6.54 37.46 1.28
CA GLY A 372 7.16 36.19 1.71
C GLY A 372 6.74 35.01 0.83
N ASN A 373 6.89 33.78 1.30
CA ASN A 373 6.18 32.66 0.67
C ASN A 373 4.75 32.64 1.22
N ASP A 374 3.73 32.66 0.37
CA ASP A 374 2.33 32.63 0.79
C ASP A 374 1.75 31.24 0.47
N GLY A 375 0.97 30.68 1.39
CA GLY A 375 0.31 29.39 1.16
C GLY A 375 -0.74 29.52 0.07
N PHE A 376 -0.91 28.49 -0.76
CA PHE A 376 -2.02 28.46 -1.74
C PHE A 376 -2.83 27.17 -1.61
N VAL A 377 -4.13 27.29 -1.93
CA VAL A 377 -5.03 26.14 -2.12
C VAL A 377 -5.74 26.35 -3.45
N LEU A 378 -5.67 25.36 -4.33
CA LEU A 378 -6.34 25.41 -5.62
C LEU A 378 -7.03 24.09 -5.95
N ARG A 379 -8.05 24.17 -6.81
CA ARG A 379 -8.68 23.00 -7.44
C ARG A 379 -8.75 23.22 -8.94
N LEU A 380 -8.30 22.23 -9.70
CA LEU A 380 -8.49 22.20 -11.15
C LEU A 380 -9.79 21.49 -11.51
N ALA A 381 -10.36 21.84 -12.66
CA ALA A 381 -11.33 20.99 -13.33
C ALA A 381 -10.67 19.66 -13.71
N SER A 382 -11.44 18.56 -13.74
CA SER A 382 -10.95 17.21 -14.02
C SER A 382 -10.31 17.04 -15.41
N THR A 383 -10.52 18.01 -16.30
CA THR A 383 -9.92 18.09 -17.63
C THR A 383 -8.59 18.85 -17.69
N GLY A 384 -8.12 19.43 -16.58
CA GLY A 384 -6.91 20.28 -16.53
C GLY A 384 -7.03 21.63 -17.23
N ALA A 385 -8.23 22.01 -17.70
CA ALA A 385 -8.43 23.17 -18.60
C ALA A 385 -8.72 24.49 -17.86
N SER A 386 -9.07 24.45 -16.58
CA SER A 386 -9.43 25.63 -15.80
C SER A 386 -9.29 25.41 -14.29
N LEU A 387 -9.05 26.51 -13.56
CA LEU A 387 -9.16 26.54 -12.11
C LEU A 387 -10.63 26.66 -11.68
N ASP A 388 -11.14 25.68 -10.94
CA ASP A 388 -12.44 25.74 -10.27
C ASP A 388 -12.41 26.80 -9.15
N PHE A 389 -11.33 26.80 -8.38
CA PHE A 389 -10.94 27.91 -7.51
C PHE A 389 -9.42 27.90 -7.28
N SER A 390 -8.87 29.05 -6.90
CA SER A 390 -7.52 29.20 -6.38
C SER A 390 -7.47 30.41 -5.45
N THR A 391 -6.87 30.22 -4.26
CA THR A 391 -6.81 31.20 -3.18
C THR A 391 -5.43 31.19 -2.52
N PHE A 392 -5.02 32.34 -1.98
CA PHE A 392 -3.97 32.39 -0.96
C PHE A 392 -4.52 32.01 0.42
N LEU A 393 -3.65 31.56 1.30
CA LEU A 393 -3.89 31.31 2.71
C LEU A 393 -2.61 31.54 3.53
N GLY A 394 -2.48 32.75 4.05
CA GLY A 394 -1.31 33.16 4.83
C GLY A 394 -1.45 34.56 5.40
N GLY A 395 -0.31 35.14 5.81
CA GLY A 395 -0.21 36.44 6.44
C GLY A 395 0.98 37.25 5.91
N ASN A 396 1.65 38.00 6.77
CA ASN A 396 2.61 39.04 6.39
C ASN A 396 4.08 38.57 6.29
N SER A 397 4.32 37.27 6.26
CA SER A 397 5.63 36.63 6.26
C SER A 397 5.54 35.28 5.52
N ASN A 398 6.41 34.32 5.82
CA ASN A 398 6.37 33.02 5.17
C ASN A 398 5.29 32.11 5.79
N ASP A 399 4.51 31.47 4.93
CA ASP A 399 3.39 30.59 5.17
C ASP A 399 3.52 29.37 4.25
N TYR A 400 3.56 28.17 4.84
CA TYR A 400 3.75 26.91 4.12
C TYR A 400 2.58 25.98 4.44
N LEU A 401 1.94 25.43 3.41
CA LEU A 401 0.95 24.37 3.53
C LEU A 401 1.62 23.07 3.07
N ASN A 402 1.64 22.07 3.94
CA ASN A 402 2.42 20.85 3.78
C ASN A 402 1.58 19.61 3.47
N ASP A 403 0.30 19.59 3.84
CA ASP A 403 -0.61 18.46 3.57
C ASP A 403 -2.06 18.96 3.57
N LEU A 404 -2.96 18.22 2.92
CA LEU A 404 -4.38 18.46 2.83
C LEU A 404 -5.18 17.17 3.04
N ALA A 405 -6.37 17.28 3.63
CA ALA A 405 -7.33 16.18 3.70
C ALA A 405 -8.77 16.67 3.57
N PHE A 406 -9.63 15.85 2.95
CA PHE A 406 -11.05 16.13 2.88
C PHE A 406 -11.82 15.62 4.11
N ASP A 407 -12.82 16.37 4.55
CA ASP A 407 -13.88 15.80 5.37
C ASP A 407 -15.02 15.21 4.51
N ALA A 408 -15.95 14.51 5.15
CA ALA A 408 -17.11 13.91 4.48
C ALA A 408 -18.05 14.93 3.76
N SER A 409 -17.88 16.24 3.99
CA SER A 409 -18.61 17.30 3.28
C SER A 409 -17.85 17.86 2.08
N GLY A 410 -16.63 17.38 1.82
CA GLY A 410 -15.70 17.91 0.82
C GLY A 410 -15.03 19.21 1.26
N SER A 411 -15.09 19.58 2.53
CA SER A 411 -14.32 20.72 3.06
C SER A 411 -12.85 20.32 3.15
N ILE A 412 -11.96 21.29 2.90
CA ILE A 412 -10.53 21.06 2.77
C ILE A 412 -9.86 21.46 4.08
N VAL A 413 -9.27 20.50 4.79
CA VAL A 413 -8.42 20.74 5.95
C VAL A 413 -6.99 20.76 5.48
N VAL A 414 -6.22 21.78 5.86
CA VAL A 414 -4.80 21.90 5.50
C VAL A 414 -3.96 22.04 6.75
N ALA A 415 -2.80 21.38 6.74
CA ALA A 415 -1.78 21.47 7.78
C ALA A 415 -0.52 22.14 7.22
N GLY A 416 0.22 22.81 8.10
CA GLY A 416 1.46 23.47 7.72
C GLY A 416 2.08 24.28 8.84
N TYR A 417 2.83 25.32 8.50
CA TYR A 417 3.40 26.24 9.48
C TYR A 417 3.53 27.67 8.95
N THR A 418 3.64 28.62 9.86
CA THR A 418 3.73 30.04 9.54
C THR A 418 4.75 30.77 10.40
N THR A 419 5.31 31.84 9.85
CA THR A 419 6.07 32.88 10.57
C THR A 419 5.30 34.20 10.65
N SER A 420 4.06 34.21 10.19
CA SER A 420 3.19 35.37 10.04
C SER A 420 2.42 35.64 11.32
N SER A 421 2.75 36.75 11.97
CA SER A 421 2.06 37.25 13.18
C SER A 421 0.56 37.55 13.00
N ASN A 422 0.09 37.60 11.76
CA ASN A 422 -1.29 37.87 11.37
C ASN A 422 -1.91 36.75 10.51
N TYR A 423 -1.40 35.51 10.61
CA TYR A 423 -2.04 34.36 9.97
C TYR A 423 -3.53 34.30 10.36
N PRO A 424 -4.45 34.05 9.41
CA PRO A 424 -5.87 34.13 9.67
C PRO A 424 -6.33 33.00 10.60
N THR A 425 -6.88 33.35 11.77
CA THR A 425 -7.50 32.39 12.71
C THR A 425 -8.96 32.73 12.96
N THR A 426 -9.71 31.76 13.49
CA THR A 426 -11.14 31.91 13.82
C THR A 426 -11.40 31.73 15.32
N GLY A 427 -12.43 32.36 15.87
CA GLY A 427 -12.79 32.17 17.27
C GLY A 427 -13.39 30.79 17.58
N GLY A 428 -13.20 30.30 18.81
CA GLY A 428 -13.78 29.03 19.27
C GLY A 428 -12.90 27.80 19.04
N VAL A 429 -11.67 28.00 18.57
CA VAL A 429 -10.64 26.97 18.36
C VAL A 429 -9.66 26.92 19.55
N ILE A 430 -8.69 26.00 19.51
CA ILE A 430 -7.71 25.80 20.59
C ILE A 430 -6.74 26.98 20.76
N ASP A 431 -6.29 27.62 19.68
CA ASP A 431 -5.38 28.76 19.76
C ASP A 431 -5.54 29.72 18.56
N THR A 432 -5.44 31.02 18.85
CA THR A 432 -5.59 32.12 17.88
C THR A 432 -4.41 33.08 17.92
N VAL A 433 -3.38 32.81 18.73
CA VAL A 433 -2.24 33.69 18.94
C VAL A 433 -0.97 33.03 18.45
N PHE A 434 -0.25 33.70 17.56
CA PHE A 434 1.10 33.31 17.17
C PHE A 434 2.06 33.54 18.35
N SER A 435 2.73 32.49 18.82
CA SER A 435 3.56 32.49 20.04
C SER A 435 5.01 32.02 19.86
N GLY A 436 5.40 31.47 18.70
CA GLY A 436 6.73 30.96 18.40
C GLY A 436 7.50 31.70 17.30
N GLY A 437 8.62 31.11 16.87
CA GLY A 437 9.39 31.56 15.70
C GLY A 437 8.83 31.02 14.38
N GLU A 438 8.23 29.84 14.44
CA GLU A 438 7.44 29.15 13.43
C GLU A 438 6.33 28.42 14.20
N ASP A 439 5.07 28.62 13.85
CA ASP A 439 3.95 27.95 14.52
C ASP A 439 3.18 27.06 13.54
N GLY A 440 2.81 25.87 14.01
CA GLY A 440 1.98 24.95 13.25
C GLY A 440 0.59 25.54 13.03
N VAL A 441 0.08 25.47 11.80
CA VAL A 441 -1.25 25.96 11.43
C VAL A 441 -2.13 24.84 10.93
N LEU A 442 -3.39 24.85 11.37
CA LEU A 442 -4.42 23.96 10.89
C LEU A 442 -5.64 24.78 10.49
N SER A 443 -5.99 24.74 9.20
CA SER A 443 -7.05 25.57 8.62
C SER A 443 -8.05 24.70 7.87
N LYS A 444 -9.35 25.00 8.02
CA LYS A 444 -10.42 24.34 7.27
C LYS A 444 -11.15 25.32 6.36
N LEU A 445 -10.96 25.17 5.06
CA LEU A 445 -11.70 25.87 4.02
C LEU A 445 -12.99 25.12 3.70
N ASN A 446 -14.04 25.85 3.33
CA ASN A 446 -15.20 25.22 2.72
C ASN A 446 -14.82 24.59 1.36
N SER A 447 -15.66 23.68 0.85
CA SER A 447 -15.42 22.98 -0.41
C SER A 447 -15.32 23.88 -1.65
N SER A 448 -15.70 25.16 -1.56
CA SER A 448 -15.59 26.14 -2.65
C SER A 448 -14.34 27.02 -2.56
N GLY A 449 -13.52 26.90 -1.52
CA GLY A 449 -12.35 27.76 -1.29
C GLY A 449 -12.68 29.23 -0.99
N THR A 450 -13.91 29.53 -0.56
CA THR A 450 -14.38 30.93 -0.40
C THR A 450 -14.39 31.44 1.04
N SER A 451 -14.30 30.55 2.03
CA SER A 451 -14.27 30.95 3.45
C SER A 451 -13.60 29.89 4.34
N LEU A 452 -12.90 30.36 5.38
CA LEU A 452 -12.49 29.52 6.51
C LEU A 452 -13.69 29.18 7.40
N THR A 453 -13.91 27.88 7.60
CA THR A 453 -14.87 27.35 8.58
C THR A 453 -14.27 27.43 9.99
N TRP A 454 -13.00 27.06 10.11
CA TRP A 454 -12.18 27.32 11.28
C TRP A 454 -10.70 27.41 10.88
N SER A 455 -9.88 28.02 11.72
CA SER A 455 -8.42 28.06 11.60
C SER A 455 -7.79 28.32 12.98
N THR A 456 -6.74 27.58 13.31
CA THR A 456 -6.08 27.54 14.62
C THR A 456 -4.57 27.36 14.49
N PHE A 457 -3.85 27.74 15.54
CA PHE A 457 -2.49 27.27 15.76
C PHE A 457 -2.49 25.93 16.52
N VAL A 458 -1.45 25.11 16.29
CA VAL A 458 -1.17 23.84 16.98
C VAL A 458 0.33 23.81 17.30
N GLY A 459 0.68 23.74 18.58
CA GLY A 459 2.08 23.79 19.03
C GLY A 459 2.23 24.32 20.46
N GLY A 460 3.42 24.84 20.76
CA GLY A 460 3.79 25.50 22.00
C GLY A 460 4.56 26.81 21.74
N GLY A 461 5.45 27.20 22.66
CA GLY A 461 6.22 28.45 22.53
C GLY A 461 7.49 28.36 21.66
N GLY A 462 7.75 27.22 21.04
CA GLY A 462 8.97 26.90 20.29
C GLY A 462 8.85 27.10 18.78
N GLN A 463 9.42 26.17 18.01
CA GLN A 463 9.20 26.05 16.56
C GLN A 463 8.40 24.77 16.33
N ASP A 464 7.22 24.91 15.74
CA ASP A 464 6.29 23.81 15.53
C ASP A 464 5.89 23.74 14.07
N ARG A 465 5.95 22.54 13.49
CA ARG A 465 5.60 22.30 12.09
C ARG A 465 4.66 21.12 11.99
N LEU A 466 3.51 21.33 11.34
CA LEU A 466 2.63 20.24 10.98
C LEU A 466 3.05 19.76 9.59
N HIS A 467 3.26 18.45 9.46
CA HIS A 467 3.61 17.81 8.20
C HIS A 467 2.36 17.15 7.65
N GLY A 468 2.01 15.95 8.13
CA GLY A 468 0.85 15.20 7.65
C GLY A 468 -0.49 15.52 8.35
N VAL A 469 -1.62 15.36 7.65
CA VAL A 469 -2.99 15.49 8.16
C VAL A 469 -3.93 14.42 7.59
N ALA A 470 -4.71 13.79 8.45
CA ALA A 470 -5.78 12.87 8.07
C ALA A 470 -7.08 13.15 8.82
N ILE A 471 -8.21 12.78 8.24
CA ILE A 471 -9.56 12.98 8.81
C ILE A 471 -10.23 11.63 9.05
N ASP A 472 -10.63 11.35 10.30
CA ASP A 472 -11.38 10.14 10.61
C ASP A 472 -12.86 10.24 10.18
N SER A 473 -13.57 9.11 10.18
CA SER A 473 -14.99 9.06 9.79
C SER A 473 -15.93 9.88 10.70
N SER A 474 -15.47 10.27 11.89
CA SER A 474 -16.18 11.18 12.80
C SER A 474 -15.83 12.66 12.56
N GLY A 475 -14.95 12.93 11.59
CA GLY A 475 -14.44 14.25 11.22
C GLY A 475 -13.35 14.77 12.14
N ASN A 476 -12.79 13.96 13.04
CA ASN A 476 -11.67 14.39 13.88
C ASN A 476 -10.40 14.51 13.02
N VAL A 477 -9.52 15.42 13.42
CA VAL A 477 -8.30 15.73 12.69
C VAL A 477 -7.10 15.07 13.36
N HIS A 478 -6.33 14.34 12.59
CA HIS A 478 -5.12 13.62 12.99
C HIS A 478 -3.93 14.28 12.32
N VAL A 479 -2.86 14.56 13.07
CA VAL A 479 -1.74 15.36 12.56
C VAL A 479 -0.41 14.73 12.96
N ALA A 480 0.48 14.56 11.99
CA ALA A 480 1.91 14.29 12.17
C ALA A 480 2.68 15.61 12.19
N ALA A 481 3.64 15.75 13.12
CA ALA A 481 4.33 17.01 13.33
C ALA A 481 5.78 16.83 13.79
N ARG A 482 6.55 17.92 13.66
CA ARG A 482 7.82 18.13 14.36
C ARG A 482 7.67 19.32 15.30
N THR A 483 8.20 19.20 16.51
CA THR A 483 8.11 20.25 17.52
C THR A 483 9.42 20.43 18.27
N ASP A 484 9.78 21.70 18.51
CA ASP A 484 10.87 22.11 19.40
C ASP A 484 10.30 22.63 20.75
N SER A 485 9.00 22.41 20.99
CA SER A 485 8.24 22.92 22.13
C SER A 485 8.17 21.87 23.24
N SER A 486 8.26 22.32 24.50
CA SER A 486 8.10 21.44 25.69
C SER A 486 6.79 21.70 26.44
N ASP A 487 6.02 22.69 26.00
CA ASP A 487 4.80 23.20 26.60
C ASP A 487 3.54 22.92 25.77
N VAL A 488 3.60 21.91 24.90
CA VAL A 488 2.45 21.41 24.12
C VAL A 488 1.40 20.76 25.03
N SER A 489 0.12 20.86 24.67
CA SER A 489 -0.96 20.14 25.37
C SER A 489 -0.95 18.65 25.01
N LEU A 490 -0.74 17.78 26.01
CA LEU A 490 -0.50 16.34 25.83
C LEU A 490 -1.55 15.45 26.54
N PRO A 491 -2.86 15.57 26.22
CA PRO A 491 -3.87 14.69 26.80
C PRO A 491 -3.65 13.24 26.33
N GLY A 492 -3.69 12.28 27.26
CA GLY A 492 -3.62 10.85 26.94
C GLY A 492 -2.25 10.34 26.47
N ALA A 493 -1.23 11.19 26.37
CA ALA A 493 0.05 10.92 25.73
C ALA A 493 0.71 9.57 26.09
N TYR A 494 1.36 8.97 25.10
CA TYR A 494 2.35 7.90 25.29
C TYR A 494 3.59 8.44 26.00
N ASP A 495 4.14 9.54 25.48
CA ASP A 495 5.26 10.27 26.06
C ASP A 495 4.91 11.73 26.31
N THR A 496 5.18 12.18 27.53
CA THR A 496 4.96 13.55 28.01
C THR A 496 6.25 14.38 28.06
N THR A 497 7.37 13.81 27.65
CA THR A 497 8.70 14.42 27.78
C THR A 497 9.23 14.80 26.41
N PHE A 498 9.66 16.05 26.28
CA PHE A 498 10.47 16.49 25.16
C PHE A 498 11.91 15.99 25.36
N ASN A 499 12.33 15.02 24.56
CA ASN A 499 13.53 14.20 24.78
C ASN A 499 14.75 14.69 23.98
N GLY A 500 14.56 15.43 22.90
CA GLY A 500 15.61 15.84 21.98
C GLY A 500 15.71 17.35 21.77
N GLY A 501 16.32 17.72 20.64
CA GLY A 501 16.33 19.11 20.15
C GLY A 501 15.14 19.43 19.26
N GLN A 502 14.55 18.39 18.66
CA GLN A 502 13.37 18.40 17.78
C GLN A 502 12.75 17.01 17.89
N ASP A 503 11.50 16.92 18.34
CA ASP A 503 10.81 15.64 18.52
C ASP A 503 9.69 15.51 17.51
N ALA A 504 9.43 14.28 17.05
CA ALA A 504 8.21 14.01 16.31
C ALA A 504 7.02 14.06 17.28
N ALA A 505 5.86 14.44 16.77
CA ALA A 505 4.63 14.49 17.54
C ALA A 505 3.45 14.01 16.72
N TYR A 506 2.47 13.45 17.43
CA TYR A 506 1.17 13.11 16.87
C TYR A 506 0.07 13.78 17.70
N VAL A 507 -0.86 14.45 17.02
CA VAL A 507 -1.95 15.23 17.65
C VAL A 507 -3.30 14.85 17.03
N LYS A 508 -4.29 14.60 17.89
CA LYS A 508 -5.69 14.37 17.51
C LYS A 508 -6.60 15.48 18.04
N LEU A 509 -7.22 16.24 17.16
CA LEU A 509 -8.19 17.29 17.47
C LEU A 509 -9.61 16.84 17.11
N ASN A 510 -10.61 17.42 17.76
CA ASN A 510 -12.00 17.23 17.33
C ASN A 510 -12.30 17.95 16.00
N SER A 511 -13.45 17.65 15.39
CA SER A 511 -13.85 18.16 14.07
C SER A 511 -14.02 19.68 13.94
N THR A 512 -14.05 20.39 15.07
CA THR A 512 -14.14 21.86 15.14
C THR A 512 -12.85 22.52 15.58
N ALA A 513 -11.76 21.75 15.74
CA ALA A 513 -10.47 22.20 16.26
C ALA A 513 -10.58 23.00 17.58
N SER A 514 -11.57 22.67 18.43
CA SER A 514 -11.85 23.37 19.69
C SER A 514 -11.28 22.66 20.92
N SER A 515 -10.79 21.43 20.75
CA SER A 515 -10.08 20.69 21.79
C SER A 515 -9.14 19.66 21.19
N VAL A 516 -7.97 19.50 21.80
CA VAL A 516 -7.08 18.35 21.61
C VAL A 516 -7.62 17.19 22.44
N SER A 517 -7.83 16.05 21.80
CA SER A 517 -8.36 14.83 22.43
C SER A 517 -7.26 13.83 22.79
N TYR A 518 -6.18 13.81 22.00
CA TYR A 518 -4.97 13.04 22.26
C TYR A 518 -3.78 13.80 21.68
N ALA A 519 -2.63 13.80 22.35
CA ALA A 519 -1.36 14.20 21.73
C ALA A 519 -0.18 13.57 22.45
N THR A 520 0.90 13.27 21.73
CA THR A 520 2.12 12.65 22.28
C THR A 520 3.35 13.10 21.51
N TYR A 521 4.51 13.13 22.19
CA TYR A 521 5.79 13.05 21.50
C TYR A 521 6.07 11.60 21.06
N ILE A 522 6.89 11.45 20.04
CA ILE A 522 7.41 10.18 19.50
C ILE A 522 8.87 10.45 19.16
N GLY A 523 9.81 9.90 19.93
CA GLY A 523 11.22 10.20 19.68
C GLY A 523 12.15 9.90 20.85
N GLY A 524 13.42 10.12 20.61
CA GLY A 524 14.52 9.94 21.55
C GLY A 524 15.32 11.22 21.79
N GLY A 525 16.60 11.07 22.12
CA GLY A 525 17.48 12.20 22.42
C GLY A 525 18.02 12.98 21.22
N SER A 526 17.57 12.67 20.00
CA SER A 526 18.13 13.17 18.75
C SER A 526 17.09 14.04 18.02
N THR A 527 17.23 14.23 16.71
CA THR A 527 16.16 14.81 15.89
C THR A 527 15.26 13.68 15.42
N ASP A 528 13.96 13.84 15.67
CA ASP A 528 12.92 12.93 15.24
C ASP A 528 11.85 13.74 14.51
N ILE A 529 11.37 13.24 13.36
CA ILE A 529 10.37 13.92 12.54
C ILE A 529 9.29 12.90 12.14
N ALA A 530 8.02 13.29 12.25
CA ALA A 530 6.89 12.57 11.65
C ALA A 530 6.45 13.32 10.40
N TYR A 531 6.51 12.65 9.25
CA TYR A 531 6.16 13.24 7.96
C TYR A 531 4.70 12.97 7.59
N SER A 532 4.19 11.75 7.80
CA SER A 532 2.85 11.35 7.36
C SER A 532 2.03 10.66 8.47
N VAL A 533 0.71 10.74 8.35
CA VAL A 533 -0.27 10.09 9.24
C VAL A 533 -1.40 9.45 8.43
N GLY A 534 -1.63 8.15 8.65
CA GLY A 534 -2.75 7.39 8.08
C GLY A 534 -3.75 6.96 9.16
N VAL A 535 -5.05 6.92 8.83
CA VAL A 535 -6.11 6.55 9.78
C VAL A 535 -7.04 5.49 9.19
N VAL A 536 -7.07 4.31 9.80
CA VAL A 536 -8.02 3.23 9.46
C VAL A 536 -9.28 3.37 10.28
N SER A 537 -9.11 3.59 11.58
CA SER A 537 -10.21 3.70 12.53
C SER A 537 -9.83 4.57 13.72
N ALA A 538 -10.79 4.87 14.59
CA ALA A 538 -10.54 5.70 15.77
C ALA A 538 -9.46 5.12 16.71
N SER A 539 -9.20 3.81 16.66
CA SER A 539 -8.19 3.09 17.46
C SER A 539 -6.94 2.69 16.69
N GLU A 540 -6.87 3.01 15.40
CA GLU A 540 -5.83 2.51 14.51
C GLU A 540 -5.32 3.63 13.61
N VAL A 541 -4.20 4.20 14.03
CA VAL A 541 -3.53 5.33 13.39
C VAL A 541 -2.08 4.96 13.16
N TYR A 542 -1.58 5.23 11.97
CA TYR A 542 -0.21 4.98 11.57
C TYR A 542 0.53 6.29 11.39
N VAL A 543 1.76 6.37 11.87
CA VAL A 543 2.62 7.55 11.73
C VAL A 543 3.99 7.08 11.27
N THR A 544 4.56 7.72 10.26
CA THR A 544 5.90 7.41 9.74
C THR A 544 6.78 8.66 9.65
N GLY A 545 8.09 8.45 9.59
CA GLY A 545 9.06 9.52 9.40
C GLY A 545 10.50 9.05 9.52
N GLU A 546 11.37 9.91 10.03
CA GLU A 546 12.79 9.61 10.28
C GLU A 546 13.22 9.90 11.72
N THR A 547 14.27 9.21 12.15
CA THR A 547 14.92 9.41 13.45
C THR A 547 16.43 9.39 13.30
N GLY A 548 17.11 10.29 14.01
CA GLY A 548 18.57 10.38 14.03
C GLY A 548 19.26 9.68 15.21
N GLY A 549 18.57 8.81 15.97
CA GLY A 549 19.29 8.04 16.97
C GLY A 549 18.56 6.98 17.78
N ASN A 550 19.38 6.20 18.50
CA ASN A 550 19.03 4.98 19.24
C ASN A 550 18.01 5.12 20.39
N GLY A 551 17.47 6.32 20.63
CA GLY A 551 16.49 6.58 21.68
C GLY A 551 15.04 6.51 21.21
N PHE A 552 14.80 6.36 19.90
CA PHE A 552 13.47 6.27 19.34
C PHE A 552 12.74 5.02 19.85
N PRO A 553 11.43 5.10 20.16
CA PRO A 553 10.70 3.99 20.76
C PRO A 553 10.45 2.87 19.74
N ALA A 554 11.18 1.76 19.85
CA ALA A 554 10.83 0.50 19.21
C ALA A 554 10.20 -0.47 20.22
N THR A 555 9.12 -1.16 19.83
CA THR A 555 8.42 -2.09 20.70
C THR A 555 9.08 -3.46 20.74
N THR A 556 8.82 -4.22 21.81
CA THR A 556 9.28 -5.62 21.88
C THR A 556 8.61 -6.43 20.77
N GLY A 557 9.38 -7.24 20.04
CA GLY A 557 8.88 -8.00 18.89
C GLY A 557 8.76 -7.20 17.59
N ALA A 558 9.20 -5.93 17.56
CA ALA A 558 9.25 -5.14 16.35
C ALA A 558 10.19 -5.77 15.29
N TYR A 559 9.88 -5.50 14.01
CA TYR A 559 10.69 -5.94 12.86
C TYR A 559 12.17 -5.56 13.01
N ASP A 560 12.43 -4.31 13.37
CA ASP A 560 13.75 -3.82 13.76
C ASP A 560 13.64 -2.99 15.05
N THR A 561 14.53 -3.28 16.00
CA THR A 561 14.61 -2.65 17.31
C THR A 561 15.85 -1.77 17.47
N THR A 562 16.63 -1.60 16.40
CA THR A 562 17.93 -0.96 16.41
C THR A 562 18.03 0.14 15.38
N HIS A 563 18.52 1.30 15.80
CA HIS A 563 18.94 2.35 14.89
C HIS A 563 20.32 2.00 14.31
N ASN A 564 20.39 1.77 13.01
CA ASN A 564 21.51 1.13 12.34
C ASN A 564 22.30 2.09 11.43
N GLY A 565 21.77 3.27 11.14
CA GLY A 565 22.32 4.23 10.18
C GLY A 565 22.69 5.60 10.76
N GLY A 566 22.73 6.60 9.87
CA GLY A 566 22.83 8.01 10.24
C GLY A 566 21.47 8.62 10.59
N THR A 567 20.46 8.26 9.80
CA THR A 567 19.03 8.40 10.07
C THR A 567 18.36 7.11 9.64
N ASP A 568 17.36 6.66 10.40
CA ASP A 568 16.54 5.50 10.04
C ASP A 568 15.09 5.95 9.83
N ALA A 569 14.40 5.31 8.89
CA ALA A 569 12.97 5.44 8.77
C ALA A 569 12.30 4.71 9.94
N TRP A 570 11.06 5.08 10.26
CA TRP A 570 10.27 4.40 11.27
C TRP A 570 8.79 4.41 10.93
N ILE A 571 8.06 3.46 11.48
CA ILE A 571 6.60 3.41 11.40
C ILE A 571 6.06 2.97 12.76
N ALA A 572 5.01 3.64 13.23
CA ALA A 572 4.37 3.38 14.51
C ALA A 572 2.86 3.31 14.36
N ARG A 573 2.25 2.32 15.03
CA ARG A 573 0.81 2.22 15.21
C ARG A 573 0.42 2.76 16.59
N ILE A 574 -0.45 3.76 16.59
CA ILE A 574 -0.94 4.45 17.77
C ILE A 574 -2.44 4.22 17.90
N ASN A 575 -2.87 3.85 19.11
CA ASN A 575 -4.27 3.83 19.50
C ASN A 575 -4.59 5.05 20.40
N PRO A 576 -5.12 6.15 19.83
CA PRO A 576 -5.40 7.38 20.58
C PRO A 576 -6.61 7.27 21.52
N THR A 577 -7.32 6.13 21.53
CA THR A 577 -8.38 5.87 22.51
C THR A 577 -7.84 5.36 23.85
N LEU A 578 -6.59 4.90 23.85
CA LEU A 578 -5.85 4.50 25.03
C LEU A 578 -5.04 5.67 25.58
N THR A 579 -4.46 5.49 26.77
CA THR A 579 -3.65 6.53 27.43
C THR A 579 -2.33 5.98 27.96
N GLY A 580 -1.29 6.80 28.01
CA GLY A 580 0.00 6.39 28.56
C GLY A 580 0.71 5.40 27.64
N THR A 581 1.63 4.60 28.18
CA THR A 581 2.46 3.70 27.37
C THR A 581 1.68 2.70 26.50
N SER A 582 0.42 2.40 26.84
CA SER A 582 -0.44 1.48 26.08
C SER A 582 -0.99 2.07 24.79
N SER A 583 -0.91 3.39 24.57
CA SER A 583 -1.38 4.01 23.33
C SER A 583 -0.40 3.85 22.17
N LEU A 584 0.88 3.58 22.42
CA LEU A 584 1.80 3.09 21.38
C LEU A 584 1.60 1.56 21.30
N VAL A 585 0.96 1.10 20.23
CA VAL A 585 0.62 -0.33 20.08
C VAL A 585 1.84 -1.10 19.62
N TRP A 586 2.48 -0.63 18.55
CA TRP A 586 3.77 -1.10 18.09
C TRP A 586 4.52 0.01 17.37
N SER A 587 5.84 -0.11 17.30
CA SER A 587 6.71 0.78 16.55
C SER A 587 8.00 0.05 16.18
N THR A 588 8.49 0.29 14.97
CA THR A 588 9.68 -0.36 14.42
C THR A 588 10.53 0.62 13.64
N PHE A 589 11.83 0.38 13.63
CA PHE A 589 12.72 1.00 12.65
C PHE A 589 12.53 0.32 11.28
N LEU A 590 12.94 1.04 10.24
CA LEU A 590 13.01 0.62 8.86
C LEU A 590 14.30 1.23 8.26
N GLY A 591 15.13 0.39 7.67
CA GLY A 591 16.42 0.84 7.15
C GLY A 591 17.55 -0.10 7.52
N GLY A 592 18.77 0.40 7.43
CA GLY A 592 20.00 -0.34 7.67
C GLY A 592 21.16 0.61 7.98
N THR A 593 22.34 0.36 7.39
CA THR A 593 23.55 1.15 7.74
C THR A 593 23.64 2.51 7.04
N GLY A 594 22.73 2.80 6.12
CA GLY A 594 22.66 4.02 5.32
C GLY A 594 21.88 5.14 6.02
N ASN A 595 21.35 6.08 5.22
CA ASN A 595 20.33 7.01 5.68
C ASN A 595 19.02 6.58 5.05
N ASP A 596 17.98 6.45 5.87
CA ASP A 596 16.68 5.96 5.47
C ASP A 596 15.60 6.93 5.96
N THR A 597 14.60 7.20 5.11
CA THR A 597 13.49 8.12 5.42
C THR A 597 12.19 7.52 4.88
N GLY A 598 11.15 7.42 5.72
CA GLY A 598 9.77 7.18 5.28
C GLY A 598 9.06 8.51 5.06
N ASN A 599 8.77 8.86 3.80
CA ASN A 599 8.24 10.17 3.44
C ASN A 599 6.71 10.20 3.57
N GLU A 600 6.03 9.19 3.05
CA GLU A 600 4.58 9.11 3.08
C GLU A 600 4.09 7.66 3.25
N ALA A 601 2.90 7.50 3.83
CA ALA A 601 2.26 6.20 3.97
C ALA A 601 0.76 6.25 3.67
N VAL A 602 0.29 5.23 2.95
CA VAL A 602 -1.14 4.95 2.74
C VAL A 602 -1.53 3.66 3.47
N VAL A 603 -2.82 3.50 3.75
CA VAL A 603 -3.34 2.33 4.45
C VAL A 603 -4.50 1.74 3.67
N ASP A 604 -4.46 0.43 3.45
CA ASP A 604 -5.51 -0.29 2.72
C ASP A 604 -6.72 -0.64 3.61
N SER A 605 -7.76 -1.22 3.01
CA SER A 605 -8.96 -1.64 3.74
C SER A 605 -8.75 -2.79 4.71
N ASN A 606 -7.65 -3.54 4.59
CA ASN A 606 -7.30 -4.66 5.47
C ASN A 606 -6.39 -4.21 6.64
N GLY A 607 -5.98 -2.94 6.66
CA GLY A 607 -5.13 -2.35 7.69
C GLY A 607 -3.63 -2.51 7.42
N TYR A 608 -3.23 -2.91 6.21
CA TYR A 608 -1.83 -2.87 5.76
C TYR A 608 -1.41 -1.44 5.51
N VAL A 609 -0.25 -1.07 6.05
CA VAL A 609 0.34 0.25 5.82
C VAL A 609 1.48 0.11 4.81
N ILE A 610 1.38 0.85 3.72
CA ILE A 610 2.41 0.91 2.67
C ILE A 610 3.14 2.23 2.85
N VAL A 611 4.46 2.17 2.97
CA VAL A 611 5.34 3.32 3.17
C VAL A 611 6.22 3.49 1.94
N ALA A 612 6.25 4.70 1.41
CA ALA A 612 7.16 5.12 0.36
C ALA A 612 8.25 6.04 0.93
N GLY A 613 9.46 5.95 0.38
CA GLY A 613 10.57 6.75 0.87
C GLY A 613 11.86 6.57 0.08
N GLN A 614 12.99 6.85 0.73
CA GLN A 614 14.34 6.70 0.18
C GLN A 614 15.24 5.94 1.17
N THR A 615 16.18 5.18 0.64
CA THR A 615 17.11 4.37 1.41
C THR A 615 18.50 4.39 0.81
N GLY A 616 19.51 4.55 1.67
CA GLY A 616 20.93 4.29 1.36
C GLY A 616 21.40 2.93 1.89
N SER A 617 20.47 2.05 2.26
CA SER A 617 20.73 0.80 2.97
C SER A 617 20.44 -0.40 2.08
N SER A 618 21.42 -1.29 1.93
CA SER A 618 21.30 -2.50 1.10
C SER A 618 20.81 -3.71 1.91
N GLY A 619 20.38 -4.77 1.21
CA GLY A 619 19.95 -6.02 1.85
C GLY A 619 18.56 -5.98 2.51
N LEU A 620 17.76 -4.97 2.20
CA LEU A 620 16.41 -4.81 2.74
C LEU A 620 15.32 -5.51 1.92
N ALA A 621 15.54 -5.76 0.63
CA ALA A 621 14.54 -6.33 -0.27
C ALA A 621 14.04 -7.70 0.19
N THR A 622 12.73 -7.93 0.04
CA THR A 622 12.12 -9.24 0.21
C THR A 622 12.63 -10.18 -0.90
N PRO A 623 12.94 -11.46 -0.61
CA PRO A 623 13.27 -12.42 -1.65
C PRO A 623 12.19 -12.44 -2.75
N GLY A 624 12.59 -12.32 -4.02
CA GLY A 624 11.65 -12.26 -5.15
C GLY A 624 10.96 -10.91 -5.37
N ALA A 625 11.39 -9.84 -4.68
CA ALA A 625 10.92 -8.49 -4.95
C ALA A 625 11.36 -8.00 -6.36
N PRO A 626 10.59 -7.10 -7.00
CA PRO A 626 10.89 -6.60 -8.35
C PRO A 626 12.24 -5.91 -8.50
N ASP A 627 12.76 -5.30 -7.44
CA ASP A 627 14.14 -4.80 -7.40
C ASP A 627 14.76 -5.14 -6.03
N THR A 628 15.89 -5.84 -6.10
CA THR A 628 16.63 -6.31 -4.93
C THR A 628 17.96 -5.59 -4.74
N THR A 629 18.31 -4.70 -5.66
CA THR A 629 19.62 -4.04 -5.70
C THR A 629 19.51 -2.58 -5.29
N LEU A 630 20.51 -2.13 -4.53
CA LEU A 630 20.68 -0.71 -4.21
C LEU A 630 21.86 -0.18 -5.02
N ALA A 631 21.68 0.97 -5.67
CA ALA A 631 22.79 1.78 -6.17
C ALA A 631 23.45 2.59 -5.03
N SER A 632 23.16 3.89 -4.92
CA SER A 632 23.74 4.76 -3.89
C SER A 632 22.71 5.25 -2.89
N VAL A 633 21.58 5.74 -3.38
CA VAL A 633 20.37 6.09 -2.64
C VAL A 633 19.22 5.85 -3.61
N ASP A 634 18.39 4.87 -3.34
CA ASP A 634 17.25 4.56 -4.20
C ASP A 634 15.96 4.80 -3.42
N ALA A 635 14.87 4.95 -4.16
CA ALA A 635 13.57 4.95 -3.53
C ALA A 635 13.24 3.53 -3.02
N PHE A 636 12.31 3.45 -2.07
CA PHE A 636 11.76 2.17 -1.67
C PHE A 636 10.25 2.25 -1.50
N ILE A 637 9.63 1.07 -1.60
CA ILE A 637 8.27 0.80 -1.14
C ILE A 637 8.33 -0.39 -0.18
N THR A 638 7.65 -0.27 0.96
CA THR A 638 7.53 -1.37 1.92
C THR A 638 6.12 -1.46 2.48
N THR A 639 5.68 -2.67 2.79
CA THR A 639 4.36 -2.93 3.38
C THR A 639 4.53 -3.56 4.76
N PHE A 640 3.76 -3.06 5.73
CA PHE A 640 3.63 -3.64 7.05
C PHE A 640 2.20 -4.11 7.31
N THR A 641 2.09 -5.23 7.99
CA THR A 641 0.83 -5.76 8.51
C THR A 641 0.28 -4.89 9.64
N SER A 642 -0.99 -5.07 9.97
CA SER A 642 -1.60 -4.39 11.12
C SER A 642 -0.98 -4.76 12.48
N SER A 643 -0.26 -5.89 12.54
CA SER A 643 0.52 -6.34 13.70
C SER A 643 1.93 -5.76 13.76
N GLY A 644 2.42 -5.11 12.70
CA GLY A 644 3.75 -4.49 12.65
C GLY A 644 4.85 -5.39 12.10
N SER A 645 4.49 -6.50 11.45
CA SER A 645 5.42 -7.32 10.68
C SER A 645 5.62 -6.72 9.30
N ARG A 646 6.86 -6.70 8.79
CA ARG A 646 7.15 -6.23 7.43
C ARG A 646 6.86 -7.34 6.44
N ALA A 647 5.81 -7.19 5.64
CA ALA A 647 5.38 -8.16 4.64
C ALA A 647 6.20 -8.07 3.36
N PHE A 648 6.54 -6.86 2.93
CA PHE A 648 7.17 -6.62 1.63
C PHE A 648 8.15 -5.45 1.67
N PHE A 649 9.22 -5.53 0.88
CA PHE A 649 10.13 -4.42 0.59
C PHE A 649 10.72 -4.59 -0.81
N THR A 650 10.73 -3.53 -1.60
CA THR A 650 11.48 -3.42 -2.87
C THR A 650 12.18 -2.08 -2.94
N TYR A 651 13.30 -2.04 -3.65
CA TYR A 651 13.84 -0.78 -4.13
C TYR A 651 13.08 -0.32 -5.38
N LEU A 652 13.28 0.94 -5.75
CA LEU A 652 12.89 1.52 -7.03
C LEU A 652 13.98 2.51 -7.42
N GLY A 653 14.78 2.17 -8.41
CA GLY A 653 15.88 3.05 -8.81
C GLY A 653 16.63 2.62 -10.06
N GLY A 654 17.61 3.44 -10.42
CA GLY A 654 18.60 3.19 -11.46
C GLY A 654 20.01 3.41 -10.93
N SER A 655 20.94 3.85 -11.78
CA SER A 655 22.33 4.09 -11.35
C SER A 655 22.54 5.36 -10.51
N GLY A 656 21.53 6.22 -10.42
CA GLY A 656 21.56 7.56 -9.85
C GLY A 656 21.00 7.64 -8.43
N THR A 657 20.12 8.62 -8.21
CA THR A 657 19.43 8.81 -6.94
C THR A 657 17.95 8.95 -7.19
N GLU A 658 17.17 8.15 -6.47
CA GLU A 658 15.71 8.16 -6.50
C GLU A 658 15.13 8.44 -5.12
N VAL A 659 14.06 9.23 -5.10
CA VAL A 659 13.34 9.59 -3.87
C VAL A 659 11.86 9.58 -4.15
N LEU A 660 11.08 8.77 -3.44
CA LEU A 660 9.62 8.86 -3.48
C LEU A 660 9.11 9.86 -2.43
N TRP A 661 8.34 10.83 -2.88
CA TRP A 661 7.72 11.87 -2.03
C TRP A 661 6.24 11.63 -1.81
N GLY A 662 5.54 11.16 -2.85
CA GLY A 662 4.11 10.94 -2.86
C GLY A 662 3.73 9.47 -3.05
N ILE A 663 2.71 9.00 -2.35
CA ILE A 663 2.02 7.72 -2.57
C ILE A 663 0.51 7.86 -2.38
N ASP A 664 -0.28 7.34 -3.32
CA ASP A 664 -1.73 7.22 -3.20
C ASP A 664 -2.19 5.80 -3.55
N MET A 665 -3.41 5.46 -3.16
CA MET A 665 -4.03 4.17 -3.43
C MET A 665 -5.35 4.35 -4.16
N ASP A 666 -5.52 3.64 -5.27
CA ASP A 666 -6.76 3.68 -6.02
C ASP A 666 -7.84 2.74 -5.45
N SER A 667 -9.02 2.74 -6.08
CA SER A 667 -10.15 1.93 -5.60
C SER A 667 -9.98 0.41 -5.76
N THR A 668 -9.02 -0.07 -6.56
CA THR A 668 -8.69 -1.49 -6.66
C THR A 668 -7.65 -1.92 -5.65
N GLY A 669 -7.03 -0.96 -4.96
CA GLY A 669 -5.93 -1.17 -4.02
C GLY A 669 -4.57 -0.85 -4.65
N ASP A 670 -4.48 -0.63 -5.95
CA ASP A 670 -3.21 -0.36 -6.61
C ASP A 670 -2.59 0.93 -6.04
N ILE A 671 -1.30 0.88 -5.77
CA ILE A 671 -0.55 2.02 -5.29
C ILE A 671 0.08 2.76 -6.47
N VAL A 672 -0.03 4.08 -6.46
CA VAL A 672 0.68 4.97 -7.37
C VAL A 672 1.66 5.78 -6.56
N VAL A 673 2.88 5.91 -7.06
CA VAL A 673 3.96 6.63 -6.37
C VAL A 673 4.58 7.65 -7.30
N VAL A 674 5.04 8.76 -6.72
CA VAL A 674 5.78 9.79 -7.43
C VAL A 674 7.02 10.21 -6.67
N GLY A 675 8.04 10.55 -7.44
CA GLY A 675 9.31 10.95 -6.89
C GLY A 675 10.17 11.74 -7.86
N ASP A 676 11.42 11.88 -7.45
CA ASP A 676 12.49 12.48 -8.23
C ASP A 676 13.45 11.38 -8.67
N THR A 677 13.97 11.47 -9.90
CA THR A 677 15.06 10.60 -10.38
C THR A 677 16.16 11.42 -11.03
N SER A 678 17.41 11.06 -10.76
CA SER A 678 18.57 11.52 -11.54
C SER A 678 19.17 10.41 -12.41
N SER A 679 18.54 9.23 -12.42
CA SER A 679 19.00 8.07 -13.19
C SER A 679 18.63 8.26 -14.66
N SER A 680 19.53 7.87 -15.55
CA SER A 680 19.22 7.77 -16.99
C SER A 680 18.75 6.37 -17.39
N ASP A 681 18.72 5.45 -16.44
CA ASP A 681 18.57 4.01 -16.62
C ASP A 681 17.55 3.39 -15.65
N LEU A 682 16.53 4.17 -15.24
CA LEU A 682 15.36 3.59 -14.57
C LEU A 682 14.78 2.41 -15.38
N PRO A 683 14.30 1.36 -14.69
CA PRO A 683 13.61 0.24 -15.31
C PRO A 683 12.20 0.66 -15.77
N THR A 684 12.13 1.38 -16.90
CA THR A 684 10.85 1.87 -17.44
C THR A 684 10.02 0.78 -18.10
N THR A 685 8.70 0.93 -18.04
CA THR A 685 7.74 0.04 -18.69
C THR A 685 7.85 0.11 -20.20
N ALA A 686 7.68 -1.01 -20.88
CA ALA A 686 7.57 -1.01 -22.34
C ALA A 686 6.34 -0.19 -22.75
N GLY A 687 6.53 0.85 -23.56
CA GLY A 687 5.43 1.75 -23.93
C GLY A 687 5.10 2.84 -22.89
N ALA A 688 5.89 2.94 -21.80
CA ALA A 688 5.82 4.06 -20.87
C ALA A 688 5.81 5.41 -21.60
N TYR A 689 5.09 6.38 -21.04
CA TYR A 689 4.96 7.72 -21.61
C TYR A 689 6.31 8.35 -21.97
N ASP A 690 7.30 8.23 -21.08
CA ASP A 690 8.69 8.59 -21.33
C ASP A 690 9.63 7.54 -20.74
N THR A 691 10.65 7.19 -21.51
CA THR A 691 11.65 6.16 -21.19
C THR A 691 13.04 6.73 -20.94
N SER A 692 13.18 8.06 -20.97
CA SER A 692 14.47 8.72 -20.88
C SER A 692 14.45 9.92 -19.94
N LEU A 693 15.60 10.16 -19.29
CA LEU A 693 15.86 11.37 -18.54
C LEU A 693 16.12 12.54 -19.52
N GLY A 694 15.23 13.52 -19.57
CA GLY A 694 15.32 14.71 -20.41
C GLY A 694 16.24 15.79 -19.84
N GLY A 695 16.32 15.87 -18.51
CA GLY A 695 17.04 16.91 -17.77
C GLY A 695 18.16 16.38 -16.87
N SER A 696 18.38 17.10 -15.77
CA SER A 696 19.28 16.66 -14.69
C SER A 696 18.56 15.87 -13.60
N TRP A 697 17.25 16.12 -13.48
CA TRP A 697 16.32 15.44 -12.61
C TRP A 697 14.96 15.53 -13.30
N ASP A 698 14.28 14.40 -13.40
CA ASP A 698 12.90 14.34 -13.88
C ASP A 698 12.01 13.72 -12.82
N ILE A 699 10.70 13.84 -13.03
CA ILE A 699 9.71 13.18 -12.20
C ILE A 699 9.73 11.68 -12.51
N LEU A 700 9.87 10.86 -11.47
CA LEU A 700 9.62 9.42 -11.53
C LEU A 700 8.15 9.18 -11.17
N VAL A 701 7.45 8.44 -12.01
CA VAL A 701 6.08 7.97 -11.73
C VAL A 701 6.09 6.46 -11.84
N ALA A 702 5.57 5.77 -10.82
CA ALA A 702 5.37 4.34 -10.87
C ALA A 702 4.00 3.94 -10.31
N ARG A 703 3.50 2.80 -10.76
CA ARG A 703 2.28 2.16 -10.24
C ARG A 703 2.60 0.72 -9.95
N TYR A 704 2.16 0.25 -8.81
CA TYR A 704 2.17 -1.16 -8.45
C TYR A 704 0.74 -1.58 -8.14
N SER A 705 0.27 -2.73 -8.64
CA SER A 705 -0.91 -3.36 -8.10
C SER A 705 -0.65 -3.61 -6.62
N SER A 706 -1.67 -3.50 -5.77
CA SER A 706 -1.43 -3.71 -4.34
C SER A 706 -0.77 -5.07 -4.14
N MET A 707 0.49 -5.04 -3.74
CA MET A 707 1.16 -6.17 -3.09
C MET A 707 0.54 -6.45 -1.71
N ALA A 708 -0.44 -5.61 -1.28
CA ALA A 708 -1.21 -5.70 -0.05
C ALA A 708 -2.48 -6.57 -0.13
N SER A 709 -2.75 -7.28 -1.23
CA SER A 709 -3.66 -8.43 -1.15
C SER A 709 -2.92 -9.63 -0.56
N LEU A 710 -2.48 -9.53 0.70
CA LEU A 710 -2.07 -10.71 1.45
C LEU A 710 -3.26 -11.67 1.54
N ASP A 711 -2.98 -12.96 1.41
CA ASP A 711 -4.00 -13.96 1.16
C ASP A 711 -4.90 -14.15 2.39
N THR A 712 -6.08 -13.55 2.31
CA THR A 712 -7.13 -13.72 3.30
C THR A 712 -7.91 -14.94 2.88
N VAL A 713 -7.71 -16.02 3.60
CA VAL A 713 -8.50 -17.23 3.44
C VAL A 713 -9.81 -17.06 4.19
N THR A 714 -10.95 -17.27 3.53
CA THR A 714 -12.27 -17.12 4.16
C THR A 714 -12.92 -18.46 4.41
N VAL A 715 -12.99 -18.86 5.68
CA VAL A 715 -13.73 -20.04 6.12
C VAL A 715 -15.21 -19.81 5.88
N ASN A 716 -15.79 -20.62 5.01
CA ASN A 716 -17.18 -20.50 4.57
C ASN A 716 -18.01 -21.77 4.86
N SER A 717 -17.42 -22.76 5.53
CA SER A 717 -18.11 -23.98 5.95
C SER A 717 -17.78 -24.35 7.39
N THR A 718 -18.74 -25.00 8.05
CA THR A 718 -18.50 -25.58 9.38
C THR A 718 -17.80 -26.93 9.36
N ASP A 719 -17.66 -27.56 8.18
CA ASP A 719 -16.98 -28.84 7.96
C ASP A 719 -15.51 -28.82 8.43
N ASP A 720 -14.91 -30.01 8.55
CA ASP A 720 -13.57 -30.21 9.15
C ASP A 720 -12.69 -31.08 8.25
N ASP A 721 -12.96 -31.01 6.95
CA ASP A 721 -12.19 -31.65 5.91
C ASP A 721 -10.87 -30.91 5.70
N ALA A 722 -9.83 -31.67 5.34
CA ALA A 722 -8.52 -31.10 5.10
C ALA A 722 -8.49 -30.34 3.77
N ASP A 723 -7.56 -29.41 3.66
CA ASP A 723 -7.27 -28.78 2.38
C ASP A 723 -6.85 -29.82 1.34
N ASN A 724 -7.32 -29.65 0.11
CA ASN A 724 -7.06 -30.55 -1.01
C ASN A 724 -5.64 -30.38 -1.57
N ASN A 725 -5.09 -29.17 -1.51
CA ASN A 725 -3.89 -28.70 -2.21
C ASN A 725 -3.03 -27.76 -1.34
N VAL A 726 -2.77 -28.14 -0.08
CA VAL A 726 -1.99 -27.36 0.90
C VAL A 726 -0.75 -26.67 0.31
N GLY A 727 -0.68 -25.34 0.39
CA GLY A 727 0.44 -24.48 0.00
C GLY A 727 0.20 -23.64 -1.26
N ASP A 728 -0.97 -23.76 -1.89
CA ASP A 728 -1.31 -23.13 -3.17
C ASP A 728 -1.94 -21.73 -3.05
N GLY A 729 -2.08 -21.20 -1.83
CA GLY A 729 -2.71 -19.91 -1.55
C GLY A 729 -4.24 -19.94 -1.49
N PHE A 730 -4.87 -21.08 -1.77
CA PHE A 730 -6.31 -21.27 -1.72
C PHE A 730 -6.72 -22.18 -0.57
N CYS A 731 -7.96 -22.03 -0.17
CA CYS A 731 -8.56 -22.92 0.81
C CYS A 731 -9.74 -23.60 0.17
N ASP A 732 -9.53 -24.86 -0.22
CA ASP A 732 -10.54 -25.69 -0.81
C ASP A 732 -10.38 -27.14 -0.32
N THR A 733 -11.51 -27.80 -0.14
CA THR A 733 -11.57 -29.21 0.27
C THR A 733 -11.91 -30.14 -0.90
N GLY A 734 -11.99 -29.62 -2.12
CA GLY A 734 -12.47 -30.34 -3.31
C GLY A 734 -13.98 -30.59 -3.29
N GLN A 735 -14.71 -29.82 -2.48
CA GLN A 735 -16.17 -29.90 -2.30
C GLN A 735 -16.79 -28.52 -2.38
N ASN A 736 -18.10 -28.46 -2.66
CA ASN A 736 -18.86 -27.22 -2.59
C ASN A 736 -19.62 -27.15 -1.26
N ASN A 737 -19.62 -25.98 -0.65
CA ASN A 737 -20.39 -25.68 0.56
C ASN A 737 -21.91 -25.66 0.28
N ALA A 738 -22.71 -25.45 1.32
CA ALA A 738 -24.18 -25.44 1.21
C ALA A 738 -24.76 -24.31 0.33
N ALA A 739 -23.98 -23.26 0.05
CA ALA A 739 -24.35 -22.18 -0.86
C ALA A 739 -23.94 -22.47 -2.33
N GLY A 740 -23.20 -23.55 -2.57
CA GLY A 740 -22.71 -23.96 -3.88
C GLY A 740 -21.38 -23.34 -4.29
N ALA A 741 -20.72 -22.58 -3.41
CA ALA A 741 -19.36 -22.08 -3.60
C ALA A 741 -18.33 -23.12 -3.10
N ASP A 742 -17.06 -22.98 -3.47
CA ASP A 742 -16.01 -23.91 -3.05
C ASP A 742 -15.82 -23.85 -1.53
N GLU A 743 -15.64 -25.02 -0.93
CA GLU A 743 -15.69 -25.19 0.52
C GLU A 743 -14.32 -24.96 1.15
N CYS A 744 -14.22 -23.87 1.92
CA CYS A 744 -13.10 -23.62 2.82
C CYS A 744 -13.52 -23.91 4.27
N THR A 745 -12.92 -24.94 4.86
CA THR A 745 -13.09 -25.28 6.28
C THR A 745 -12.02 -24.58 7.12
N LEU A 746 -12.25 -24.47 8.44
CA LEU A 746 -11.21 -23.98 9.36
C LEU A 746 -9.94 -24.82 9.31
N LYS A 747 -10.09 -26.14 9.12
CA LYS A 747 -8.94 -27.04 9.02
C LYS A 747 -8.12 -26.75 7.78
N ALA A 748 -8.79 -26.63 6.63
CA ALA A 748 -8.14 -26.33 5.37
C ALA A 748 -7.40 -25.00 5.45
N ALA A 749 -8.08 -23.95 5.93
CA ALA A 749 -7.50 -22.62 6.12
C ALA A 749 -6.25 -22.63 7.04
N VAL A 750 -6.29 -23.41 8.12
CA VAL A 750 -5.13 -23.55 9.03
C VAL A 750 -3.98 -24.30 8.34
N GLN A 751 -4.26 -25.31 7.52
CA GLN A 751 -3.21 -25.99 6.78
C GLN A 751 -2.56 -25.06 5.77
N GLU A 752 -3.37 -24.24 5.10
CA GLU A 752 -2.88 -23.27 4.12
C GLU A 752 -2.03 -22.19 4.78
N ALA A 753 -2.52 -21.57 5.85
CA ALA A 753 -1.75 -20.60 6.63
C ALA A 753 -0.43 -21.14 7.18
N ASN A 754 -0.33 -22.44 7.43
CA ASN A 754 0.91 -23.05 7.88
C ASN A 754 1.92 -23.32 6.76
N ALA A 755 1.44 -23.48 5.52
CA ALA A 755 2.26 -23.87 4.37
C ALA A 755 2.67 -22.67 3.51
N SER A 756 1.81 -21.66 3.42
CA SER A 756 2.03 -20.46 2.61
C SER A 756 2.37 -19.26 3.50
N ALA A 757 3.52 -18.63 3.23
CA ALA A 757 3.92 -17.37 3.88
C ALA A 757 3.08 -16.16 3.41
N LEU A 758 2.14 -16.37 2.48
CA LEU A 758 1.26 -15.35 1.92
C LEU A 758 -0.07 -15.23 2.69
N VAL A 759 -0.44 -16.25 3.49
CA VAL A 759 -1.71 -16.28 4.23
C VAL A 759 -1.53 -15.76 5.65
N ASP A 760 -1.80 -14.47 5.82
CA ASP A 760 -1.63 -13.78 7.11
C ASP A 760 -2.90 -13.76 7.97
N THR A 761 -4.08 -13.93 7.36
CA THR A 761 -5.37 -13.85 8.07
C THR A 761 -6.36 -14.92 7.60
N ILE A 762 -6.95 -15.60 8.58
CA ILE A 762 -8.09 -16.50 8.39
C ILE A 762 -9.37 -15.76 8.81
N HIS A 763 -10.19 -15.44 7.81
CA HIS A 763 -11.51 -14.82 7.90
C HIS A 763 -12.63 -15.85 8.00
N PHE A 764 -13.81 -15.39 8.40
CA PHE A 764 -15.02 -16.21 8.45
C PHE A 764 -16.18 -15.51 7.76
N ASP A 765 -16.85 -16.22 6.86
CA ASP A 765 -18.14 -15.84 6.27
C ASP A 765 -18.96 -17.13 6.02
N ILE A 766 -19.30 -17.81 7.11
CA ILE A 766 -20.07 -19.05 7.03
C ILE A 766 -21.54 -18.70 6.83
N PRO A 767 -22.20 -19.14 5.74
CA PRO A 767 -23.55 -18.72 5.44
C PRO A 767 -24.58 -19.35 6.39
N THR A 768 -25.71 -18.68 6.59
CA THR A 768 -26.83 -19.23 7.40
C THR A 768 -27.50 -20.46 6.77
N SER A 769 -27.17 -20.78 5.51
CA SER A 769 -27.56 -22.03 4.84
C SER A 769 -26.70 -23.24 5.22
N ASP A 770 -25.56 -23.03 5.88
CA ASP A 770 -24.68 -24.09 6.37
C ASP A 770 -25.42 -25.07 7.29
N ALA A 771 -25.10 -26.36 7.18
CA ALA A 771 -25.80 -27.45 7.87
C ALA A 771 -25.76 -27.35 9.40
N ARG A 772 -24.78 -26.65 9.98
CA ARG A 772 -24.61 -26.49 11.44
C ARG A 772 -24.84 -25.07 11.91
N TYR A 773 -25.57 -24.27 11.13
CA TYR A 773 -26.18 -23.04 11.60
C TYR A 773 -27.35 -23.30 12.57
N THR A 774 -27.34 -22.63 13.73
CA THR A 774 -28.41 -22.70 14.73
C THR A 774 -29.19 -21.38 14.80
N ALA A 775 -30.31 -21.31 14.09
CA ALA A 775 -31.13 -20.09 13.99
C ALA A 775 -31.67 -19.56 15.34
N SER A 776 -31.92 -20.40 16.33
CA SER A 776 -32.45 -19.96 17.63
C SER A 776 -31.44 -19.24 18.50
N GLY A 777 -30.15 -19.39 18.21
CA GLY A 777 -29.06 -18.71 18.91
C GLY A 777 -28.16 -17.87 18.02
N THR A 778 -28.42 -17.86 16.69
CA THR A 778 -27.60 -17.21 15.66
C THR A 778 -26.12 -17.54 15.80
N TYR A 779 -25.76 -18.82 15.61
CA TYR A 779 -24.36 -19.25 15.67
C TYR A 779 -24.11 -20.50 14.82
N TRP A 780 -22.84 -20.75 14.50
CA TRP A 780 -22.35 -21.91 13.76
C TRP A 780 -21.56 -22.84 14.66
N THR A 781 -21.64 -24.14 14.43
CA THR A 781 -20.88 -25.13 15.20
C THR A 781 -19.88 -25.87 14.32
N ILE A 782 -18.59 -25.67 14.57
CA ILE A 782 -17.49 -26.47 14.01
C ILE A 782 -17.18 -27.60 15.00
N ASN A 783 -17.05 -28.83 14.53
CA ASN A 783 -16.76 -30.01 15.36
C ASN A 783 -15.41 -30.60 14.95
N PRO A 784 -14.29 -30.14 15.53
CA PRO A 784 -12.97 -30.59 15.11
C PRO A 784 -12.76 -32.08 15.41
N GLY A 785 -12.13 -32.79 14.48
CA GLY A 785 -11.70 -34.18 14.66
C GLY A 785 -10.38 -34.30 15.43
N SER A 786 -9.55 -33.26 15.39
CA SER A 786 -8.22 -33.19 16.04
C SER A 786 -7.86 -31.74 16.40
N THR A 787 -6.72 -31.56 17.06
CA THR A 787 -6.14 -30.23 17.34
C THR A 787 -5.83 -29.46 16.06
N TYR A 788 -6.16 -28.17 16.01
CA TYR A 788 -5.62 -27.25 15.01
C TYR A 788 -4.25 -26.73 15.46
N THR A 789 -3.21 -27.06 14.72
CA THR A 789 -1.86 -26.57 15.00
C THR A 789 -1.60 -25.29 14.21
N LEU A 790 -1.23 -24.21 14.89
CA LEU A 790 -0.83 -22.94 14.27
C LEU A 790 0.69 -22.82 14.37
N SER A 791 1.39 -23.16 13.29
CA SER A 791 2.86 -23.22 13.23
C SER A 791 3.52 -22.03 12.53
N ALA A 792 2.76 -21.23 11.79
CA ALA A 792 3.21 -19.98 11.19
C ALA A 792 2.53 -18.77 11.85
N PRO A 793 3.09 -17.55 11.71
CA PRO A 793 2.40 -16.31 12.08
C PRO A 793 1.07 -16.20 11.33
N VAL A 794 -0.02 -16.01 12.05
CA VAL A 794 -1.36 -15.89 11.45
C VAL A 794 -2.34 -15.23 12.42
N THR A 795 -3.27 -14.45 11.88
CA THR A 795 -4.44 -13.95 12.61
C THR A 795 -5.66 -14.81 12.31
N LEU A 796 -6.16 -15.55 13.31
CA LEU A 796 -7.44 -16.26 13.24
C LEU A 796 -8.54 -15.39 13.83
N ASP A 797 -9.38 -14.84 12.96
CA ASP A 797 -10.33 -13.80 13.34
C ASP A 797 -11.79 -14.20 13.11
N ALA A 798 -12.38 -14.92 14.06
CA ALA A 798 -13.81 -15.24 14.03
C ALA A 798 -14.71 -14.01 14.23
N THR A 799 -14.17 -12.83 14.58
CA THR A 799 -14.98 -11.60 14.69
C THR A 799 -15.42 -11.04 13.35
N THR A 800 -14.91 -11.63 12.26
CA THR A 800 -15.13 -11.20 10.88
C THR A 800 -16.36 -11.85 10.25
N GLN A 801 -16.88 -12.90 10.89
CA GLN A 801 -18.21 -13.43 10.62
C GLN A 801 -19.23 -12.27 10.59
N PRO A 802 -19.94 -12.02 9.48
CA PRO A 802 -20.78 -10.83 9.33
C PRO A 802 -21.84 -10.60 10.42
N THR A 803 -22.20 -11.62 11.19
CA THR A 803 -23.15 -11.52 12.30
C THR A 803 -22.52 -11.22 13.66
N TYR A 804 -21.20 -11.13 13.75
CA TYR A 804 -20.50 -10.88 15.00
C TYR A 804 -20.90 -9.50 15.56
N ALA A 805 -21.37 -9.49 16.80
CA ALA A 805 -21.90 -8.30 17.45
C ALA A 805 -21.35 -8.12 18.87
N GLY A 806 -20.03 -8.32 19.02
CA GLY A 806 -19.31 -8.17 20.30
C GLY A 806 -19.37 -9.38 21.24
N ALA A 807 -19.83 -10.53 20.73
CA ALA A 807 -19.73 -11.82 21.40
C ALA A 807 -19.59 -12.93 20.35
N PRO A 808 -18.91 -14.06 20.66
CA PRO A 808 -18.72 -15.15 19.71
C PRO A 808 -20.03 -15.70 19.15
N ASP A 809 -20.06 -15.92 17.83
CA ASP A 809 -21.11 -16.62 17.09
C ASP A 809 -20.58 -17.85 16.34
N ILE A 810 -19.30 -18.20 16.53
CA ILE A 810 -18.71 -19.46 16.08
C ILE A 810 -18.33 -20.32 17.29
N LEU A 811 -18.93 -21.52 17.38
CA LEU A 811 -18.69 -22.51 18.41
C LEU A 811 -17.77 -23.62 17.90
N LEU A 812 -16.58 -23.76 18.49
CA LEU A 812 -15.71 -24.92 18.37
C LEU A 812 -16.06 -25.94 19.45
N ASN A 813 -16.64 -27.05 19.03
CA ASN A 813 -17.11 -28.11 19.92
C ASN A 813 -16.25 -29.37 19.81
N GLY A 814 -15.35 -29.54 20.77
CA GLY A 814 -14.40 -30.66 20.83
C GLY A 814 -14.97 -31.98 21.35
N ALA A 815 -16.29 -32.10 21.56
CA ALA A 815 -16.89 -33.31 22.13
C ALA A 815 -16.65 -34.58 21.29
N SER A 816 -16.35 -34.42 20.00
CA SER A 816 -15.99 -35.50 19.06
C SER A 816 -14.49 -35.59 18.75
N ALA A 817 -13.66 -34.70 19.30
CA ALA A 817 -12.23 -34.66 19.02
C ALA A 817 -11.50 -35.89 19.56
N ALA A 818 -10.39 -36.25 18.92
CA ALA A 818 -9.53 -37.35 19.36
C ALA A 818 -9.03 -37.15 20.81
N GLY A 819 -8.81 -38.26 21.53
CA GLY A 819 -8.35 -38.19 22.91
C GLY A 819 -7.00 -37.47 23.04
N GLY A 820 -6.93 -36.49 23.94
CA GLY A 820 -5.74 -35.65 24.13
C GLY A 820 -5.65 -34.46 23.17
N SER A 821 -6.66 -34.20 22.34
CA SER A 821 -6.71 -33.00 21.51
C SER A 821 -7.09 -31.75 22.30
N ASP A 822 -6.29 -30.71 22.14
CA ASP A 822 -6.65 -29.33 22.42
C ASP A 822 -7.52 -28.78 21.28
N ALA A 823 -8.14 -27.60 21.43
CA ALA A 823 -8.75 -26.93 20.27
C ALA A 823 -7.65 -26.36 19.36
N PHE A 824 -6.73 -25.62 19.96
CA PHE A 824 -5.58 -25.03 19.28
C PHE A 824 -4.28 -25.39 20.00
N SER A 825 -3.26 -25.75 19.22
CA SER A 825 -1.86 -25.82 19.64
C SER A 825 -1.08 -24.76 18.87
N ILE A 826 -0.74 -23.66 19.53
CA ILE A 826 -0.07 -22.52 18.91
C ILE A 826 1.42 -22.74 19.06
N THR A 827 2.12 -23.19 18.02
CA THR A 827 3.56 -23.48 18.04
C THR A 827 4.39 -22.42 17.33
N GLY A 828 3.76 -21.60 16.47
CA GLY A 828 4.37 -20.47 15.78
C GLY A 828 4.44 -19.21 16.64
N ASP A 829 5.13 -18.20 16.12
CA ASP A 829 5.27 -16.87 16.72
C ASP A 829 4.22 -15.91 16.16
N ASN A 830 3.91 -14.84 16.90
CA ASN A 830 3.04 -13.72 16.48
C ASN A 830 1.63 -14.14 16.03
N VAL A 831 1.07 -15.17 16.68
CA VAL A 831 -0.29 -15.65 16.39
C VAL A 831 -1.33 -14.86 17.18
N VAL A 832 -2.40 -14.44 16.49
CA VAL A 832 -3.58 -13.81 17.12
C VAL A 832 -4.78 -14.74 16.98
N LEU A 833 -5.48 -15.02 18.08
CA LEU A 833 -6.70 -15.85 18.09
C LEU A 833 -7.85 -15.11 18.77
N ARG A 834 -8.93 -14.84 18.04
CA ARG A 834 -10.08 -14.11 18.58
C ARG A 834 -11.44 -14.51 18.04
N GLY A 835 -12.46 -14.23 18.85
CA GLY A 835 -13.87 -14.30 18.46
C GLY A 835 -14.54 -15.67 18.57
N PHE A 836 -13.89 -16.69 19.13
CA PHE A 836 -14.45 -18.05 19.23
C PHE A 836 -15.11 -18.33 20.57
N ALA A 837 -16.14 -19.18 20.57
CA ALA A 837 -16.50 -19.99 21.73
C ALA A 837 -15.87 -21.37 21.60
N ILE A 838 -15.07 -21.79 22.58
CA ILE A 838 -14.30 -23.04 22.58
C ILE A 838 -14.82 -23.92 23.73
N ALA A 839 -15.28 -25.12 23.41
CA ALA A 839 -16.01 -25.96 24.35
C ALA A 839 -15.67 -27.46 24.23
N SER A 840 -15.71 -28.16 25.36
CA SER A 840 -15.77 -29.64 25.44
C SER A 840 -14.58 -30.43 24.87
N PHE A 841 -13.39 -29.83 24.76
CA PHE A 841 -12.17 -30.54 24.32
C PHE A 841 -11.60 -31.52 25.37
N PRO A 842 -11.03 -32.66 24.94
CA PRO A 842 -10.48 -33.69 25.82
C PRO A 842 -9.11 -33.35 26.44
N ALA A 843 -8.46 -32.26 26.02
CA ALA A 843 -7.27 -31.68 26.65
C ALA A 843 -7.55 -30.24 27.16
N ALA A 844 -6.67 -29.27 26.90
CA ALA A 844 -6.92 -27.86 27.16
C ALA A 844 -7.78 -27.24 26.04
N GLY A 845 -8.33 -26.05 26.27
CA GLY A 845 -8.92 -25.27 25.17
C GLY A 845 -7.84 -24.82 24.20
N ILE A 846 -6.82 -24.13 24.72
CA ILE A 846 -5.67 -23.62 23.95
C ILE A 846 -4.38 -24.02 24.65
N TYR A 847 -3.45 -24.62 23.91
CA TYR A 847 -2.10 -24.96 24.34
C TYR A 847 -1.05 -24.11 23.62
N ILE A 848 -0.09 -23.57 24.38
CA ILE A 848 1.03 -22.77 23.85
C ILE A 848 2.34 -23.30 24.45
N PRO A 849 3.22 -23.95 23.66
CA PRO A 849 4.47 -24.52 24.12
C PRO A 849 5.61 -23.48 24.16
N SER A 850 6.79 -23.93 24.58
CA SER A 850 7.97 -23.08 24.78
C SER A 850 8.64 -22.58 23.50
N THR A 851 8.11 -22.95 22.33
CA THR A 851 8.61 -22.50 21.03
C THR A 851 7.97 -21.21 20.55
N SER A 852 6.92 -20.74 21.22
CA SER A 852 6.11 -19.61 20.77
C SER A 852 6.41 -18.31 21.50
N ASP A 853 6.50 -17.23 20.73
CA ASP A 853 6.62 -15.85 21.17
C ASP A 853 5.50 -14.97 20.60
N GLY A 854 5.05 -13.96 21.35
CA GLY A 854 4.17 -12.91 20.81
C GLY A 854 2.72 -13.31 20.56
N VAL A 855 2.19 -14.30 21.29
CA VAL A 855 0.81 -14.80 21.09
C VAL A 855 -0.24 -13.90 21.77
N VAL A 856 -1.34 -13.59 21.07
CA VAL A 856 -2.48 -12.83 21.60
C VAL A 856 -3.76 -13.66 21.54
N ILE A 857 -4.44 -13.82 22.69
CA ILE A 857 -5.74 -14.48 22.80
C ILE A 857 -6.75 -13.46 23.31
N GLU A 858 -7.75 -13.08 22.51
CA GLU A 858 -8.70 -12.02 22.88
C GLU A 858 -10.15 -12.28 22.44
N SER A 859 -11.13 -11.71 23.14
CA SER A 859 -12.55 -11.80 22.79
C SER A 859 -13.12 -13.23 22.65
N ASN A 860 -12.50 -14.25 23.27
CA ASN A 860 -12.94 -15.64 23.21
C ASN A 860 -13.76 -16.08 24.44
N TYR A 861 -14.65 -17.05 24.27
CA TYR A 861 -15.38 -17.73 25.35
C TYR A 861 -14.85 -19.16 25.50
N ILE A 862 -14.07 -19.44 26.55
CA ILE A 862 -13.30 -20.68 26.70
C ILE A 862 -13.82 -21.47 27.90
N GLY A 863 -14.33 -22.68 27.63
CA GLY A 863 -14.92 -23.60 28.62
C GLY A 863 -16.41 -23.40 28.87
N THR A 864 -17.10 -22.61 28.03
CA THR A 864 -18.53 -22.28 28.18
C THR A 864 -19.31 -22.56 26.90
N ASN A 865 -20.64 -22.52 26.99
CA ASN A 865 -21.49 -22.49 25.80
C ASN A 865 -21.37 -21.15 25.05
N ILE A 866 -21.90 -21.09 23.82
CA ILE A 866 -21.83 -19.89 22.95
C ILE A 866 -22.33 -18.59 23.61
N THR A 867 -23.30 -18.68 24.54
CA THR A 867 -23.83 -17.50 25.25
C THR A 867 -23.06 -17.13 26.52
N GLY A 868 -22.05 -17.92 26.91
CA GLY A 868 -21.26 -17.70 28.13
C GLY A 868 -22.07 -17.83 29.42
N THR A 869 -23.18 -18.58 29.42
CA THR A 869 -24.08 -18.72 30.59
C THR A 869 -24.06 -20.10 31.23
N ALA A 870 -23.48 -21.09 30.57
CA ALA A 870 -23.39 -22.46 31.06
C ALA A 870 -22.01 -23.06 30.76
N ALA A 871 -21.55 -23.96 31.63
CA ALA A 871 -20.24 -24.59 31.50
C ALA A 871 -20.27 -25.66 30.41
N ALA A 872 -19.23 -25.68 29.59
CA ALA A 872 -18.94 -26.70 28.59
C ALA A 872 -17.45 -27.08 28.72
N PRO A 873 -17.09 -27.74 29.85
CA PRO A 873 -15.71 -27.86 30.32
C PRO A 873 -14.78 -28.51 29.30
N HIS A 874 -13.58 -27.95 29.17
CA HIS A 874 -12.41 -28.73 28.76
C HIS A 874 -12.02 -29.71 29.87
N ALA A 875 -11.38 -30.83 29.52
CA ALA A 875 -10.93 -31.82 30.50
C ALA A 875 -9.80 -31.30 31.40
N PHE A 876 -9.07 -30.25 30.96
CA PHE A 876 -8.00 -29.60 31.69
C PHE A 876 -8.22 -28.08 31.78
N GLU A 877 -7.23 -27.28 31.37
CA GLU A 877 -7.27 -25.82 31.45
C GLU A 877 -8.04 -25.17 30.29
N GLY A 878 -8.46 -23.91 30.50
CA GLY A 878 -8.90 -23.06 29.39
C GLY A 878 -7.73 -22.72 28.46
N VAL A 879 -6.70 -22.09 29.01
CA VAL A 879 -5.44 -21.75 28.33
C VAL A 879 -4.26 -22.31 29.13
N TYR A 880 -3.38 -23.06 28.48
CA TYR A 880 -2.17 -23.61 29.08
C TYR A 880 -0.90 -23.12 28.36
N LEU A 881 -0.01 -22.46 29.11
CA LEU A 881 1.31 -22.04 28.66
C LEU A 881 2.39 -22.95 29.25
N ASP A 882 3.19 -23.60 28.40
CA ASP A 882 4.31 -24.45 28.81
C ASP A 882 5.62 -23.86 28.30
N GLY A 883 6.13 -22.85 28.99
CA GLY A 883 7.39 -22.17 28.68
C GLY A 883 7.30 -21.06 27.62
N ALA A 884 6.11 -20.71 27.14
CA ALA A 884 5.90 -19.67 26.12
C ALA A 884 6.37 -18.28 26.58
N THR A 885 6.70 -17.41 25.61
CA THR A 885 7.17 -16.05 25.85
C THR A 885 6.21 -14.99 25.28
N ASN A 886 6.15 -13.82 25.92
CA ASN A 886 5.38 -12.65 25.46
C ASN A 886 3.92 -12.96 25.08
N VAL A 887 3.18 -13.63 25.97
CA VAL A 887 1.78 -14.01 25.73
C VAL A 887 0.81 -13.01 26.37
N THR A 888 -0.13 -12.50 25.58
CA THR A 888 -1.22 -11.64 26.05
C THR A 888 -2.55 -12.39 26.02
N ILE A 889 -3.22 -12.45 27.17
CA ILE A 889 -4.54 -13.06 27.35
C ILE A 889 -5.52 -11.94 27.75
N GLY A 890 -6.34 -11.54 26.80
CA GLY A 890 -7.35 -10.49 26.91
C GLY A 890 -6.85 -9.10 26.53
N GLY A 891 -7.74 -8.11 26.56
CA GLY A 891 -7.47 -6.73 26.20
C GLY A 891 -8.51 -5.77 26.78
N ILE A 892 -8.24 -4.46 26.74
CA ILE A 892 -9.24 -3.45 27.14
C ILE A 892 -10.36 -3.44 26.09
N GLY A 893 -11.55 -3.89 26.47
CA GLY A 893 -12.66 -4.06 25.52
C GLY A 893 -12.59 -5.34 24.68
N ALA A 894 -11.53 -6.15 24.86
CA ALA A 894 -11.29 -7.41 24.15
C ALA A 894 -11.02 -8.58 25.14
N GLY A 895 -11.61 -8.51 26.33
CA GLY A 895 -11.45 -9.52 27.37
C GLY A 895 -12.03 -10.88 26.99
N ASN A 896 -11.37 -11.96 27.40
CA ASN A 896 -11.92 -13.31 27.24
C ASN A 896 -12.84 -13.66 28.41
N LEU A 897 -13.76 -14.60 28.18
CA LEU A 897 -14.51 -15.32 29.19
C LEU A 897 -13.88 -16.70 29.40
N LEU A 898 -13.17 -16.93 30.51
CA LEU A 898 -12.53 -18.21 30.83
C LEU A 898 -13.18 -18.86 32.05
N SER A 899 -14.14 -19.74 31.82
CA SER A 899 -15.04 -20.24 32.86
C SER A 899 -15.43 -21.69 32.63
N GLY A 900 -15.82 -22.39 33.69
CA GLY A 900 -16.37 -23.74 33.61
C GLY A 900 -15.37 -24.84 33.23
N ASN A 901 -14.06 -24.57 33.16
CA ASN A 901 -13.03 -25.57 32.83
C ASN A 901 -12.81 -26.55 33.99
N ALA A 902 -12.39 -27.79 33.72
CA ALA A 902 -12.20 -28.79 34.78
C ALA A 902 -10.97 -28.52 35.68
N SER A 903 -9.95 -27.82 35.16
CA SER A 903 -8.74 -27.39 35.88
C SER A 903 -8.75 -25.87 36.12
N ALA A 904 -7.67 -25.17 35.77
CA ALA A 904 -7.59 -23.72 35.85
C ALA A 904 -8.15 -23.03 34.60
N ALA A 905 -8.60 -21.77 34.73
CA ALA A 905 -8.94 -20.98 33.55
C ALA A 905 -7.69 -20.69 32.70
N ILE A 906 -6.64 -20.24 33.39
CA ILE A 906 -5.31 -20.00 32.81
C ILE A 906 -4.28 -20.72 33.67
N ALA A 907 -3.43 -21.55 33.08
CA ALA A 907 -2.23 -22.05 33.71
C ALA A 907 -0.98 -21.68 32.90
N ALA A 908 0.11 -21.36 33.58
CA ALA A 908 1.39 -21.12 32.95
C ALA A 908 2.52 -21.72 33.79
N ASP A 909 3.31 -22.60 33.15
CA ASP A 909 4.49 -23.24 33.71
C ASP A 909 5.74 -22.71 32.98
N ASN A 910 6.73 -22.20 33.71
CA ASN A 910 8.01 -21.71 33.17
C ASN A 910 7.92 -20.58 32.11
N ALA A 911 6.77 -19.93 31.96
CA ALA A 911 6.54 -18.87 30.98
C ALA A 911 7.20 -17.53 31.38
N ASN A 912 7.49 -16.67 30.39
CA ASN A 912 8.04 -15.33 30.58
C ASN A 912 7.22 -14.28 29.81
N GLY A 913 6.96 -13.12 30.41
CA GLY A 913 6.26 -12.04 29.70
C GLY A 913 4.77 -12.32 29.52
N VAL A 914 4.07 -12.68 30.60
CA VAL A 914 2.64 -13.03 30.52
C VAL A 914 1.77 -11.86 30.97
N THR A 915 0.91 -11.37 30.08
CA THR A 915 -0.06 -10.30 30.37
C THR A 915 -1.48 -10.87 30.38
N ILE A 916 -2.21 -10.67 31.48
CA ILE A 916 -3.59 -11.12 31.65
C ILE A 916 -4.44 -9.90 31.98
N VAL A 917 -5.27 -9.41 31.06
CA VAL A 917 -5.95 -8.11 31.20
C VAL A 917 -7.40 -8.15 30.71
N GLY A 918 -8.30 -7.48 31.42
CA GLY A 918 -9.70 -7.31 31.01
C GLY A 918 -10.58 -8.57 30.98
N ASN A 919 -10.12 -9.73 31.47
CA ASN A 919 -10.84 -10.99 31.36
C ASN A 919 -11.92 -11.19 32.42
N LEU A 920 -12.93 -11.98 32.08
CA LEU A 920 -13.93 -12.55 32.98
C LEU A 920 -13.58 -14.01 33.27
N ILE A 921 -13.28 -14.36 34.53
CA ILE A 921 -12.76 -15.67 34.92
C ILE A 921 -13.62 -16.28 36.02
N GLY A 922 -14.17 -17.47 35.75
CA GLY A 922 -15.03 -18.21 36.67
C GLY A 922 -16.42 -17.59 36.88
N THR A 923 -16.86 -16.74 35.95
CA THR A 923 -18.19 -16.11 35.93
C THR A 923 -18.88 -16.32 34.59
N THR A 924 -20.17 -16.01 34.50
CA THR A 924 -20.90 -15.91 33.22
C THR A 924 -20.45 -14.67 32.41
N ALA A 925 -20.81 -14.59 31.12
CA ALA A 925 -20.58 -13.41 30.26
C ALA A 925 -21.08 -12.08 30.85
N SER A 926 -22.07 -12.10 31.76
CA SER A 926 -22.54 -10.90 32.47
C SER A 926 -21.55 -10.36 33.53
N GLY A 927 -20.50 -11.11 33.86
CA GLY A 927 -19.57 -10.83 34.95
C GLY A 927 -20.14 -11.03 36.37
N SER A 928 -21.38 -11.51 36.50
CA SER A 928 -22.08 -11.58 37.80
C SER A 928 -22.61 -12.97 38.21
N GLY A 929 -22.84 -13.88 37.27
CA GLY A 929 -23.24 -15.26 37.56
C GLY A 929 -22.03 -16.14 37.88
N ASP A 930 -22.20 -17.13 38.76
CA ASP A 930 -21.15 -18.11 39.08
C ASP A 930 -21.02 -19.16 37.95
N LEU A 931 -19.80 -19.29 37.43
CA LEU A 931 -19.43 -20.31 36.45
C LEU A 931 -17.98 -20.75 36.67
N GLY A 932 -17.64 -21.02 37.93
CA GLY A 932 -16.29 -21.33 38.38
C GLY A 932 -15.56 -22.43 37.60
N ASN A 933 -14.24 -22.29 37.51
CA ASN A 933 -13.37 -23.37 37.07
C ASN A 933 -13.15 -24.40 38.21
N GLY A 934 -12.88 -25.66 37.86
CA GLY A 934 -12.75 -26.79 38.78
C GLY A 934 -11.52 -26.74 39.68
N TRP A 935 -10.57 -25.86 39.38
CA TRP A 935 -9.42 -25.58 40.22
C TRP A 935 -9.15 -24.07 40.37
N HIS A 936 -8.09 -23.53 39.78
CA HIS A 936 -7.71 -22.12 39.97
C HIS A 936 -8.36 -21.18 38.94
N GLY A 937 -8.49 -19.90 39.26
CA GLY A 937 -8.76 -18.90 38.21
C GLY A 937 -7.52 -18.76 37.31
N VAL A 938 -6.42 -18.31 37.90
CA VAL A 938 -5.11 -18.21 37.26
C VAL A 938 -4.08 -18.96 38.11
N ASN A 939 -3.31 -19.85 37.49
CA ASN A 939 -2.26 -20.65 38.13
C ASN A 939 -0.90 -20.44 37.44
N LEU A 940 0.01 -19.72 38.06
CA LEU A 940 1.34 -19.44 37.52
C LEU A 940 2.42 -20.13 38.34
N VAL A 941 3.29 -20.89 37.67
CA VAL A 941 4.35 -21.69 38.29
C VAL A 941 5.68 -21.47 37.55
N ASN A 942 6.72 -21.12 38.31
CA ASN A 942 8.05 -20.77 37.77
C ASN A 942 8.02 -19.68 36.68
N THR A 943 7.05 -18.76 36.72
CA THR A 943 6.91 -17.72 35.69
C THR A 943 7.63 -16.41 36.03
N SER A 944 7.82 -15.56 35.02
CA SER A 944 8.49 -14.27 35.18
C SER A 944 7.88 -13.20 34.28
N ASN A 945 8.06 -11.93 34.64
CA ASN A 945 7.55 -10.76 33.92
C ASN A 945 6.04 -10.82 33.71
N VAL A 946 5.29 -10.95 34.78
CA VAL A 946 3.83 -11.13 34.75
C VAL A 946 3.10 -9.82 35.02
N THR A 947 2.07 -9.52 34.23
CA THR A 947 1.09 -8.46 34.50
C THR A 947 -0.32 -9.06 34.59
N ILE A 948 -1.01 -8.84 35.70
CA ILE A 948 -2.42 -9.25 35.89
C ILE A 948 -3.25 -8.00 36.19
N GLY A 949 -4.03 -7.57 35.22
CA GLY A 949 -4.89 -6.40 35.27
C GLY A 949 -4.16 -5.07 35.06
N GLY A 950 -4.92 -3.97 35.05
CA GLY A 950 -4.42 -2.62 34.80
C GLY A 950 -5.23 -1.57 35.55
N THR A 951 -4.70 -0.35 35.69
CA THR A 951 -5.41 0.79 36.28
C THR A 951 -6.36 1.50 35.32
N ALA A 952 -6.21 1.27 34.01
CA ALA A 952 -7.12 1.77 33.00
C ALA A 952 -8.51 1.12 33.14
N THR A 953 -9.57 1.88 32.85
CA THR A 953 -10.94 1.37 32.84
C THR A 953 -11.05 0.18 31.89
N GLY A 954 -11.59 -0.95 32.36
CA GLY A 954 -11.70 -2.18 31.56
C GLY A 954 -10.45 -3.05 31.54
N ALA A 955 -9.32 -2.62 32.11
CA ALA A 955 -8.11 -3.44 32.18
C ALA A 955 -8.11 -4.44 33.34
N GLY A 956 -8.90 -4.20 34.38
CA GLY A 956 -9.03 -5.11 35.51
C GLY A 956 -9.74 -6.41 35.15
N ASN A 957 -9.17 -7.55 35.53
CA ASN A 957 -9.85 -8.84 35.40
C ASN A 957 -10.90 -9.02 36.51
N VAL A 958 -11.97 -9.75 36.22
CA VAL A 958 -12.95 -10.24 37.21
C VAL A 958 -12.69 -11.73 37.43
N VAL A 959 -12.29 -12.11 38.65
CA VAL A 959 -11.91 -13.49 38.99
C VAL A 959 -12.75 -13.96 40.19
N VAL A 960 -13.74 -14.81 39.94
CA VAL A 960 -14.73 -15.25 40.94
C VAL A 960 -15.12 -16.72 40.73
N GLY A 961 -15.79 -17.35 41.70
CA GLY A 961 -16.44 -18.66 41.54
C GLY A 961 -15.53 -19.90 41.45
N ASN A 962 -14.21 -19.74 41.29
CA ASN A 962 -13.28 -20.88 41.12
C ASN A 962 -13.17 -21.76 42.37
N ALA A 963 -13.14 -23.09 42.21
CA ALA A 963 -13.18 -24.05 43.33
C ALA A 963 -11.90 -24.07 44.19
N GLY A 964 -10.77 -23.62 43.63
CA GLY A 964 -9.50 -23.39 44.30
C GLY A 964 -9.22 -21.91 44.52
N THR A 965 -7.95 -21.51 44.45
CA THR A 965 -7.55 -20.09 44.55
C THR A 965 -7.92 -19.31 43.29
N GLY A 966 -8.42 -18.08 43.46
CA GLY A 966 -8.59 -17.14 42.33
C GLY A 966 -7.29 -16.89 41.57
N LEU A 967 -6.22 -16.47 42.26
CA LEU A 967 -4.87 -16.33 41.70
C LEU A 967 -3.85 -17.13 42.53
N ARG A 968 -3.14 -18.09 41.92
CA ARG A 968 -2.04 -18.86 42.53
C ARG A 968 -0.72 -18.54 41.82
N LEU A 969 0.29 -18.13 42.59
CA LEU A 969 1.62 -17.75 42.10
C LEU A 969 2.70 -18.56 42.84
N ALA A 970 3.46 -19.43 42.17
CA ALA A 970 4.38 -20.35 42.85
C ALA A 970 5.47 -21.01 41.99
N PRO A 971 6.76 -20.61 42.10
CA PRO A 971 7.26 -19.26 42.36
C PRO A 971 7.07 -18.35 41.15
N VAL A 972 7.00 -17.03 41.37
CA VAL A 972 6.97 -16.02 40.29
C VAL A 972 8.01 -14.95 40.59
N THR A 973 8.88 -14.65 39.63
CA THR A 973 10.04 -13.77 39.85
C THR A 973 9.67 -12.28 39.88
N THR A 974 8.80 -11.84 38.97
CA THR A 974 8.33 -10.46 38.84
C THR A 974 6.85 -10.49 38.46
N ALA A 975 6.00 -9.81 39.24
CA ALA A 975 4.56 -9.74 38.99
C ALA A 975 3.98 -8.37 39.39
N VAL A 976 3.17 -7.78 38.50
CA VAL A 976 2.34 -6.60 38.76
C VAL A 976 0.88 -7.05 38.76
N ILE A 977 0.15 -6.77 39.84
CA ILE A 977 -1.26 -7.14 39.98
C ILE A 977 -2.04 -5.89 40.41
N GLN A 978 -2.91 -5.40 39.54
CA GLN A 978 -3.60 -4.12 39.75
C GLN A 978 -4.97 -4.08 39.08
N GLY A 979 -5.90 -3.34 39.67
CA GLY A 979 -7.23 -3.09 39.10
C GLY A 979 -8.19 -4.30 39.02
N ASN A 980 -7.79 -5.48 39.46
CA ASN A 980 -8.62 -6.68 39.42
C ASN A 980 -9.71 -6.71 40.50
N THR A 981 -10.84 -7.35 40.18
CA THR A 981 -11.86 -7.78 41.14
C THR A 981 -11.67 -9.27 41.41
N ILE A 982 -11.34 -9.66 42.65
CA ILE A 982 -11.05 -11.05 43.03
C ILE A 982 -11.91 -11.42 44.25
N GLY A 983 -12.81 -12.39 44.08
CA GLY A 983 -13.80 -12.77 45.10
C GLY A 983 -14.89 -11.72 45.28
N LEU A 984 -16.13 -12.05 44.91
CA LEU A 984 -17.31 -11.22 45.18
C LEU A 984 -18.18 -11.92 46.22
N ALA A 985 -18.94 -11.16 46.99
CA ALA A 985 -19.64 -11.61 48.19
C ALA A 985 -20.76 -12.63 47.93
N ALA A 986 -20.39 -13.88 47.67
CA ALA A 986 -21.10 -15.12 47.96
C ALA A 986 -20.19 -16.38 47.79
N ASP A 987 -18.86 -16.25 48.00
CA ASP A 987 -17.96 -17.41 48.14
C ASP A 987 -18.37 -18.31 49.34
#